data_AF-A0A928GJT8-F1
#
_entry.id   AF-A0A928GJT8-F1
#
_cell.length_a   1.000
_cell.length_b   1.000
_cell.length_c   1.000
_cell.angle_alpha   90.00
_cell.angle_beta   90.00
_cell.angle_gamma   90.00
#
_symmetry.space_group_name_H-M   'P 1'
#
loop_
_entity.id
_entity.type
_entity.pdbx_description
1 polymer ?
#
loop_
_entity_poly.entity_id
_entity_poly.type
_entity_poly.pdbx_seq_one_letter_code
_entity_poly.pdbx_strand_id
1 'polypeptide(L)'
;MKRNILLYALLFFAGISTAIAQENIFSESFKKGIPVQITNNRDKGYAIRLADDGTTVTSGNASYNEEEIWYFVGNAEQFRLYSLKGGKKLALKLDGTAAEAAATMRPAKEATTLTLTKQEKGGYAISPAGNPELSFNMFGGAGRDIKLYSSQDEGSHWTIREVDTKRPLVIKYNALTEGGFDTNTRIGNIAITIDGNTSNIMLSKENLPEASTCYLPHGATFSIAPGLVCHGWKMDINGGEGIAGQQLPQKGMEVTVNIDVDKENKYQYLFYSPDEEGIPYRIPAIVTTANGYVFAINDYRPCGNDIGFGEVDLVMRHSTKGGSEWDGHSWSEPVKIADGVGKEAKETWLTGFGDPAVVADRERNEILVMSVCGNRVCWHGNYGAGTPENPENPNRMARLRIKYNEETGEWEASQPKEVTYEIYPLFKDKDGKAHVGSMFIGAGRMAQSRMIKVGDYYRIYCAVWAVETASYRHHNYALYSDDFGETWHLLGELGNDFNDSPAPYGNEPKCEELPDGSVLLSSRKGHGRYFNVFHYTNFEKAEGYWDGAVATDEVGDLKFGSNDTNGEPLLVGNILFQSVPTGDSRSNVAIFYKPLSDDPATYTPTELSKGWKKIPVSDRGSAYSSMCILPDGNIGIYYEEEPGGYSMVYVPVNIEKAVGKFTYTERLSDKCGTCGEGKYEGIVTVE
;
A
#
# COMPACT_ATOMS: atom_id res chain seq x y z
N MET A 1 -46.88 -72.13 -26.98
CA MET A 1 -45.44 -71.99 -26.64
C MET A 1 -45.22 -70.50 -26.36
N LYS A 2 -44.92 -70.11 -25.10
CA LYS A 2 -43.58 -69.68 -24.58
C LYS A 2 -42.92 -68.54 -25.38
N ARG A 3 -42.28 -67.50 -24.80
CA ARG A 3 -42.39 -66.74 -23.51
C ARG A 3 -41.33 -65.59 -23.55
N ASN A 4 -41.59 -64.43 -22.92
CA ASN A 4 -40.61 -63.49 -22.29
C ASN A 4 -39.71 -62.56 -23.21
N ILE A 5 -39.72 -61.21 -23.10
CA ILE A 5 -39.13 -60.23 -22.10
C ILE A 5 -37.71 -59.73 -22.54
N LEU A 6 -37.29 -58.44 -22.56
CA LEU A 6 -37.91 -57.12 -22.24
C LEU A 6 -37.15 -55.91 -22.90
N LEU A 7 -37.72 -54.70 -22.76
CA LEU A 7 -37.15 -53.32 -22.74
C LEU A 7 -35.65 -53.03 -23.07
N TYR A 8 -35.44 -52.08 -23.98
CA TYR A 8 -34.52 -50.94 -23.81
C TYR A 8 -35.21 -49.68 -24.39
N ALA A 9 -35.36 -48.63 -23.58
CA ALA A 9 -36.06 -47.40 -23.96
C ALA A 9 -35.30 -46.14 -23.50
N LEU A 10 -35.62 -45.04 -24.17
CA LEU A 10 -35.10 -43.68 -24.04
C LEU A 10 -34.67 -43.25 -22.62
N LEU A 11 -33.55 -42.52 -22.55
CA LEU A 11 -33.35 -41.39 -21.65
C LEU A 11 -32.22 -40.48 -22.17
N PHE A 12 -32.61 -39.40 -22.84
CA PHE A 12 -31.76 -38.26 -23.22
C PHE A 12 -32.51 -36.98 -22.77
N PHE A 13 -31.80 -36.00 -22.21
CA PHE A 13 -32.32 -34.73 -21.68
C PHE A 13 -33.31 -34.80 -20.50
N ALA A 14 -32.75 -34.79 -19.28
CA ALA A 14 -33.25 -34.03 -18.13
C ALA A 14 -32.07 -33.78 -17.18
N GLY A 15 -32.05 -32.65 -16.45
CA GLY A 15 -30.94 -32.32 -15.55
C GLY A 15 -30.81 -33.33 -14.41
N ILE A 16 -29.68 -34.06 -14.36
CA ILE A 16 -29.43 -35.04 -13.31
C ILE A 16 -28.86 -34.34 -12.08
N SER A 17 -29.76 -34.20 -11.10
CA SER A 17 -29.51 -33.95 -9.68
C SER A 17 -28.14 -34.46 -9.17
N THR A 18 -27.52 -33.66 -8.30
CA THR A 18 -26.30 -33.98 -7.54
C THR A 18 -26.52 -35.12 -6.54
N ALA A 19 -26.59 -36.37 -7.02
CA ALA A 19 -26.64 -37.58 -6.21
C ALA A 19 -26.28 -38.85 -7.04
N ILE A 20 -25.04 -38.98 -7.50
CA ILE A 20 -24.54 -40.29 -7.97
C ILE A 20 -24.18 -41.16 -6.75
N ALA A 21 -24.57 -42.43 -6.79
CA ALA A 21 -24.61 -43.31 -5.62
C ALA A 21 -23.22 -43.60 -5.01
N GLN A 22 -23.18 -43.55 -3.68
CA GLN A 22 -21.97 -43.47 -2.87
C GLN A 22 -21.23 -44.80 -2.67
N GLU A 23 -21.78 -45.92 -3.14
CA GLU A 23 -21.14 -47.24 -3.02
C GLU A 23 -19.86 -47.36 -3.87
N ASN A 24 -19.70 -46.53 -4.91
CA ASN A 24 -18.59 -46.63 -5.87
C ASN A 24 -17.31 -45.84 -5.51
N ILE A 25 -17.30 -44.99 -4.47
CA ILE A 25 -16.07 -44.25 -4.11
C ILE A 25 -15.04 -45.10 -3.35
N PHE A 26 -15.50 -46.18 -2.74
CA PHE A 26 -14.68 -47.10 -1.95
C PHE A 26 -13.92 -48.10 -2.84
N SER A 27 -12.81 -48.63 -2.35
CA SER A 27 -12.00 -49.59 -3.09
C SER A 27 -11.15 -50.51 -2.21
N GLU A 28 -10.75 -51.65 -2.75
CA GLU A 28 -9.83 -52.59 -2.09
C GLU A 28 -8.41 -52.02 -1.87
N SER A 29 -8.00 -51.03 -2.66
CA SER A 29 -6.63 -50.48 -2.59
C SER A 29 -6.53 -49.07 -3.19
N PHE A 30 -5.62 -48.27 -2.64
CA PHE A 30 -5.27 -46.92 -3.11
C PHE A 30 -5.12 -46.83 -4.65
N LYS A 31 -5.64 -45.74 -5.24
CA LYS A 31 -5.72 -45.49 -6.69
C LYS A 31 -6.52 -46.51 -7.54
N LYS A 32 -7.21 -47.50 -6.95
CA LYS A 32 -8.28 -48.24 -7.65
C LYS A 32 -9.67 -47.61 -7.48
N GLY A 33 -9.91 -46.90 -6.37
CA GLY A 33 -11.15 -46.17 -6.12
C GLY A 33 -11.24 -44.84 -6.84
N ILE A 34 -12.42 -44.23 -6.77
CA ILE A 34 -12.68 -42.89 -7.33
C ILE A 34 -11.91 -41.85 -6.49
N PRO A 35 -11.13 -40.93 -7.10
CA PRO A 35 -10.53 -39.81 -6.38
C PRO A 35 -11.63 -38.84 -5.96
N VAL A 36 -11.55 -38.28 -4.75
CA VAL A 36 -12.55 -37.34 -4.26
C VAL A 36 -11.96 -36.12 -3.58
N GLN A 37 -12.64 -34.97 -3.71
CA GLN A 37 -12.44 -33.79 -2.86
C GLN A 37 -13.40 -33.88 -1.67
N ILE A 38 -12.94 -33.46 -0.48
CA ILE A 38 -13.74 -33.42 0.74
C ILE A 38 -13.85 -31.95 1.18
N THR A 39 -15.01 -31.33 0.94
CA THR A 39 -15.30 -29.93 1.28
C THR A 39 -16.33 -29.85 2.40
N ASN A 40 -16.38 -28.78 3.20
CA ASN A 40 -17.41 -28.67 4.23
C ASN A 40 -18.80 -28.45 3.59
N ASN A 41 -19.84 -29.00 4.23
CA ASN A 41 -21.21 -29.00 3.75
C ASN A 41 -21.87 -27.61 3.84
N ARG A 42 -21.55 -26.85 4.90
CA ARG A 42 -22.05 -25.50 5.13
C ARG A 42 -21.24 -24.46 4.36
N ASP A 43 -19.91 -24.57 4.40
CA ASP A 43 -19.00 -23.70 3.67
C ASP A 43 -18.13 -24.50 2.68
N LYS A 44 -18.56 -24.51 1.42
CA LYS A 44 -17.90 -25.23 0.33
C LYS A 44 -16.57 -24.59 -0.08
N GLY A 45 -16.27 -23.39 0.42
CA GLY A 45 -14.98 -22.74 0.26
C GLY A 45 -13.86 -23.45 1.04
N TYR A 46 -14.17 -24.28 2.03
CA TYR A 46 -13.17 -25.02 2.81
C TYR A 46 -13.07 -26.50 2.42
N ALA A 47 -11.84 -26.99 2.26
CA ALA A 47 -11.51 -28.38 1.97
C ALA A 47 -10.58 -29.00 3.03
N ILE A 48 -10.63 -30.33 3.19
CA ILE A 48 -9.60 -31.10 3.89
C ILE A 48 -8.39 -31.27 2.96
N ARG A 49 -7.20 -30.87 3.41
CA ARG A 49 -5.95 -30.96 2.63
C ARG A 49 -4.78 -31.50 3.46
N LEU A 50 -3.77 -32.01 2.76
CA LEU A 50 -2.47 -32.37 3.35
C LEU A 50 -1.53 -31.15 3.30
N ALA A 51 -1.02 -30.72 4.45
CA ALA A 51 -0.10 -29.60 4.57
C ALA A 51 1.25 -29.84 3.86
N ASP A 52 2.06 -28.79 3.76
CA ASP A 52 3.34 -28.81 3.04
C ASP A 52 4.45 -29.59 3.74
N ASP A 53 4.31 -29.83 5.05
CA ASP A 53 5.13 -30.79 5.80
C ASP A 53 4.92 -32.25 5.34
N GLY A 54 3.91 -32.51 4.50
CA GLY A 54 3.54 -33.83 3.99
C GLY A 54 2.93 -34.77 5.04
N THR A 55 2.64 -34.28 6.25
CA THR A 55 2.14 -35.10 7.36
C THR A 55 0.95 -34.54 8.13
N THR A 56 0.80 -33.23 8.27
CA THR A 56 -0.32 -32.63 9.02
C THR A 56 -1.55 -32.51 8.12
N VAL A 57 -2.72 -32.96 8.59
CA VAL A 57 -3.98 -32.80 7.86
C VAL A 57 -4.68 -31.55 8.37
N THR A 58 -4.92 -30.59 7.48
CA THR A 58 -5.51 -29.28 7.83
C THR A 58 -6.79 -29.03 7.03
N SER A 59 -7.56 -28.02 7.45
CA SER A 59 -8.52 -27.36 6.59
C SER A 59 -7.87 -26.18 5.87
N GLY A 60 -8.36 -25.83 4.68
CA GLY A 60 -7.92 -24.64 3.95
C GLY A 60 -8.93 -24.23 2.89
N ASN A 61 -8.75 -23.04 2.32
CA ASN A 61 -9.55 -22.61 1.17
C ASN A 61 -9.32 -23.57 -0.01
N ALA A 62 -10.39 -23.97 -0.68
CA ALA A 62 -10.38 -24.92 -1.79
C ALA A 62 -9.50 -24.41 -2.93
N SER A 63 -8.38 -25.11 -3.12
CA SER A 63 -7.31 -24.82 -4.08
C SER A 63 -7.28 -25.81 -5.23
N TYR A 64 -8.01 -26.93 -5.11
CA TYR A 64 -8.19 -27.95 -6.15
C TYR A 64 -6.86 -28.58 -6.62
N ASN A 65 -5.82 -28.53 -5.80
CA ASN A 65 -4.52 -29.17 -6.05
C ASN A 65 -4.53 -30.65 -5.59
N GLU A 66 -3.39 -31.34 -5.63
CA GLU A 66 -3.30 -32.75 -5.22
C GLU A 66 -3.40 -33.01 -3.70
N GLU A 67 -3.35 -31.97 -2.86
CA GLU A 67 -3.42 -32.10 -1.40
C GLU A 67 -4.85 -32.39 -0.93
N GLU A 68 -5.82 -31.89 -1.68
CA GLU A 68 -7.25 -32.02 -1.44
C GLU A 68 -7.85 -33.30 -2.03
N ILE A 69 -7.03 -34.12 -2.71
CA ILE A 69 -7.49 -35.34 -3.37
C ILE A 69 -7.26 -36.55 -2.48
N TRP A 70 -8.37 -37.20 -2.14
CA TRP A 70 -8.42 -38.33 -1.21
C TRP A 70 -8.96 -39.60 -1.89
N TYR A 71 -8.60 -40.75 -1.31
CA TYR A 71 -9.09 -42.07 -1.70
C TYR A 71 -9.59 -42.83 -0.47
N PHE A 72 -10.79 -43.38 -0.58
CA PHE A 72 -11.43 -44.20 0.44
C PHE A 72 -11.11 -45.68 0.16
N VAL A 73 -10.37 -46.32 1.05
CA VAL A 73 -9.91 -47.72 0.88
C VAL A 73 -10.53 -48.60 1.96
N GLY A 74 -11.45 -49.48 1.58
CA GLY A 74 -12.31 -50.27 2.47
C GLY A 74 -13.77 -50.22 2.02
N ASN A 75 -14.69 -49.94 2.94
CA ASN A 75 -16.12 -49.68 2.70
C ASN A 75 -16.65 -48.60 3.68
N ALA A 76 -17.92 -48.23 3.59
CA ALA A 76 -18.49 -47.14 4.41
C ALA A 76 -18.44 -47.40 5.93
N GLU A 77 -18.48 -48.64 6.38
CA GLU A 77 -18.38 -49.00 7.80
C GLU A 77 -16.92 -49.01 8.28
N GLN A 78 -16.00 -49.45 7.41
CA GLN A 78 -14.58 -49.63 7.72
C GLN A 78 -13.71 -49.26 6.52
N PHE A 79 -13.12 -48.05 6.55
CA PHE A 79 -12.13 -47.62 5.55
C PHE A 79 -10.91 -46.96 6.18
N ARG A 80 -9.88 -46.74 5.35
CA ARG A 80 -8.72 -45.89 5.61
C ARG A 80 -8.68 -44.79 4.57
N LEU A 81 -8.31 -43.58 4.99
CA LEU A 81 -8.22 -42.42 4.11
C LEU A 81 -6.76 -42.21 3.67
N TYR A 82 -6.54 -42.08 2.37
CA TYR A 82 -5.23 -41.84 1.75
C TYR A 82 -5.26 -40.57 0.90
N SER A 83 -4.22 -39.73 0.98
CA SER A 83 -4.04 -38.55 0.11
C SER A 83 -3.32 -38.92 -1.19
N LEU A 84 -3.60 -38.21 -2.28
CA LEU A 84 -2.85 -38.29 -3.53
C LEU A 84 -1.38 -37.89 -3.34
N LYS A 85 -1.12 -36.71 -2.74
CA LYS A 85 0.23 -36.19 -2.38
C LYS A 85 0.97 -37.14 -1.42
N GLY A 86 0.30 -37.61 -0.37
CA GLY A 86 0.91 -38.54 0.61
C GLY A 86 1.21 -39.95 0.04
N GLY A 87 0.52 -40.35 -1.03
CA GLY A 87 0.76 -41.59 -1.75
C GLY A 87 0.48 -42.87 -0.95
N LYS A 88 0.78 -44.03 -1.56
CA LYS A 88 0.41 -45.36 -1.00
C LYS A 88 1.09 -45.74 0.32
N LYS A 89 2.13 -45.01 0.74
CA LYS A 89 2.91 -45.33 1.96
C LYS A 89 2.27 -44.74 3.21
N LEU A 90 1.52 -43.64 3.07
CA LEU A 90 0.93 -42.90 4.17
C LEU A 90 -0.60 -42.96 4.11
N ALA A 91 -1.23 -43.09 5.26
CA ALA A 91 -2.67 -42.98 5.43
C ALA A 91 -2.98 -42.28 6.76
N LEU A 92 -4.18 -41.75 6.88
CA LEU A 92 -4.60 -40.96 8.02
C LEU A 92 -4.63 -41.82 9.30
N LYS A 93 -3.99 -41.30 10.35
CA LYS A 93 -4.04 -41.75 11.73
C LYS A 93 -4.53 -40.59 12.59
N LEU A 94 -5.42 -40.90 13.52
CA LEU A 94 -5.80 -39.99 14.59
C LEU A 94 -4.89 -40.25 15.79
N ASP A 95 -4.40 -39.19 16.42
CA ASP A 95 -3.53 -39.31 17.61
C ASP A 95 -4.31 -39.73 18.88
N GLY A 96 -5.63 -39.92 18.77
CA GLY A 96 -6.53 -40.50 19.76
C GLY A 96 -7.94 -40.70 19.21
N THR A 97 -8.86 -41.21 20.04
CA THR A 97 -10.30 -41.35 19.70
C THR A 97 -11.21 -40.44 20.53
N ALA A 98 -10.64 -39.49 21.25
CA ALA A 98 -11.33 -38.46 22.02
C ALA A 98 -11.48 -37.17 21.20
N ALA A 99 -12.30 -36.22 21.67
CA ALA A 99 -12.37 -34.90 21.08
C ALA A 99 -10.98 -34.21 21.06
N GLU A 100 -10.80 -33.29 20.11
CA GLU A 100 -9.56 -32.55 19.81
C GLU A 100 -8.38 -33.40 19.29
N ALA A 101 -8.51 -34.73 19.19
CA ALA A 101 -7.50 -35.58 18.57
C ALA A 101 -7.28 -35.18 17.09
N ALA A 102 -6.04 -34.82 16.75
CA ALA A 102 -5.65 -34.37 15.42
C ALA A 102 -5.47 -35.53 14.43
N ALA A 103 -5.68 -35.23 13.15
CA ALA A 103 -5.40 -36.11 12.03
C ALA A 103 -3.99 -35.87 11.46
N THR A 104 -3.18 -36.92 11.40
CA THR A 104 -1.85 -36.91 10.77
C THR A 104 -1.69 -38.08 9.80
N MET A 105 -0.91 -37.88 8.74
CA MET A 105 -0.54 -38.94 7.80
C MET A 105 0.64 -39.74 8.35
N ARG A 106 0.44 -41.05 8.54
CA ARG A 106 1.42 -41.98 9.14
C ARG A 106 1.57 -43.23 8.28
N PRO A 107 2.61 -44.07 8.49
CA PRO A 107 2.78 -45.31 7.73
C PRO A 107 1.49 -46.12 7.68
N ALA A 108 1.02 -46.51 6.50
CA ALA A 108 -0.36 -47.00 6.28
C ALA A 108 -0.77 -48.28 7.06
N LYS A 109 0.20 -48.95 7.71
CA LYS A 109 -0.01 -50.04 8.69
C LYS A 109 -0.59 -49.55 10.02
N GLU A 110 -0.42 -48.27 10.35
CA GLU A 110 -0.83 -47.60 11.61
C GLU A 110 -2.10 -46.76 11.44
N ALA A 111 -2.68 -46.75 10.24
CA ALA A 111 -3.82 -45.93 9.89
C ALA A 111 -5.05 -46.26 10.75
N THR A 112 -5.77 -45.22 11.16
CA THR A 112 -7.03 -45.39 11.90
C THR A 112 -8.11 -45.90 10.94
N THR A 113 -8.89 -46.90 11.37
CA THR A 113 -10.09 -47.31 10.65
C THR A 113 -11.20 -46.30 10.92
N LEU A 114 -11.86 -45.85 9.87
CA LEU A 114 -12.90 -44.82 9.88
C LEU A 114 -14.24 -45.39 9.39
N THR A 115 -15.32 -44.71 9.75
CA THR A 115 -16.71 -44.95 9.33
C THR A 115 -17.28 -43.66 8.72
N LEU A 116 -18.11 -43.78 7.69
CA LEU A 116 -18.71 -42.65 6.97
C LEU A 116 -20.23 -42.66 7.18
N THR A 117 -20.74 -41.70 7.94
CA THR A 117 -22.17 -41.66 8.35
C THR A 117 -22.88 -40.45 7.76
N LYS A 118 -23.93 -40.69 6.97
CA LYS A 118 -24.78 -39.61 6.42
C LYS A 118 -25.48 -38.84 7.54
N GLN A 119 -25.48 -37.51 7.46
CA GLN A 119 -26.07 -36.64 8.48
C GLN A 119 -27.44 -36.12 8.06
N GLU A 120 -28.35 -35.94 9.02
CA GLU A 120 -29.71 -35.44 8.77
C GLU A 120 -29.71 -34.01 8.21
N LYS A 121 -28.77 -33.17 8.66
CA LYS A 121 -28.53 -31.80 8.16
C LYS A 121 -27.86 -31.76 6.77
N GLY A 122 -27.61 -32.91 6.14
CA GLY A 122 -26.87 -33.03 4.89
C GLY A 122 -25.38 -33.24 5.09
N GLY A 123 -24.71 -33.71 4.03
CA GLY A 123 -23.31 -34.14 4.10
C GLY A 123 -23.09 -35.41 4.93
N TYR A 124 -21.84 -35.62 5.31
CA TYR A 124 -21.34 -36.84 5.94
C TYR A 124 -20.40 -36.53 7.11
N ALA A 125 -20.51 -37.31 8.17
CA ALA A 125 -19.51 -37.38 9.23
C ALA A 125 -18.45 -38.43 8.86
N ILE A 126 -17.17 -38.07 9.02
CA ILE A 126 -16.03 -38.99 8.92
C ILE A 126 -15.56 -39.25 10.35
N SER A 127 -15.90 -40.43 10.86
CA SER A 127 -15.78 -40.80 12.28
C SER A 127 -14.73 -41.90 12.49
N PRO A 128 -14.10 -42.01 13.68
CA PRO A 128 -13.38 -43.22 14.07
C PRO A 128 -14.34 -44.42 14.10
N ALA A 129 -13.91 -45.58 13.59
CA ALA A 129 -14.75 -46.76 13.60
C ALA A 129 -15.09 -47.17 15.05
N GLY A 130 -16.39 -47.32 15.33
CA GLY A 130 -16.92 -47.56 16.67
C GLY A 130 -17.14 -46.31 17.55
N ASN A 131 -16.89 -45.10 17.05
CA ASN A 131 -17.20 -43.84 17.74
C ASN A 131 -17.93 -42.84 16.81
N PRO A 132 -19.23 -43.04 16.52
CA PRO A 132 -20.00 -42.19 15.60
C PRO A 132 -20.35 -40.81 16.17
N GLU A 133 -20.18 -40.59 17.48
CA GLU A 133 -20.45 -39.31 18.15
C GLU A 133 -19.39 -38.24 17.87
N LEU A 134 -18.23 -38.65 17.31
CA LEU A 134 -17.16 -37.75 16.91
C LEU A 134 -16.90 -37.84 15.40
N SER A 135 -16.50 -36.74 14.79
CA SER A 135 -16.16 -36.64 13.37
C SER A 135 -15.07 -35.59 13.13
N PHE A 136 -14.39 -35.66 11.99
CA PHE A 136 -13.46 -34.63 11.52
C PHE A 136 -14.15 -33.26 11.49
N ASN A 137 -13.50 -32.24 12.05
CA ASN A 137 -13.97 -30.86 12.13
C ASN A 137 -12.81 -29.89 11.86
N MET A 138 -13.13 -28.69 11.36
CA MET A 138 -12.20 -27.62 10.98
C MET A 138 -12.01 -26.52 12.04
N PHE A 139 -12.24 -26.85 13.32
CA PHE A 139 -12.35 -25.90 14.43
C PHE A 139 -11.26 -24.80 14.39
N GLY A 140 -11.66 -23.56 14.09
CA GLY A 140 -10.78 -22.39 13.96
C GLY A 140 -10.46 -21.93 12.53
N GLY A 141 -10.99 -22.58 11.49
CA GLY A 141 -10.94 -22.12 10.09
C GLY A 141 -9.69 -22.54 9.32
N ALA A 142 -9.41 -21.87 8.19
CA ALA A 142 -8.31 -22.22 7.29
C ALA A 142 -6.94 -22.22 7.99
N GLY A 143 -6.08 -23.16 7.58
CA GLY A 143 -4.76 -23.36 8.15
C GLY A 143 -4.77 -24.09 9.50
N ARG A 144 -5.93 -24.50 10.03
CA ARG A 144 -6.03 -25.29 11.27
C ARG A 144 -6.10 -26.78 11.01
N ASP A 145 -5.51 -27.56 11.91
CA ASP A 145 -5.57 -29.04 11.88
C ASP A 145 -7.02 -29.54 11.84
N ILE A 146 -7.24 -30.61 11.09
CA ILE A 146 -8.47 -31.40 11.22
C ILE A 146 -8.41 -32.19 12.53
N LYS A 147 -9.40 -31.97 13.39
CA LYS A 147 -9.52 -32.61 14.70
C LYS A 147 -10.86 -33.31 14.85
N LEU A 148 -10.95 -34.26 15.79
CA LEU A 148 -12.24 -34.82 16.19
C LEU A 148 -13.06 -33.80 16.98
N TYR A 149 -14.31 -33.59 16.58
CA TYR A 149 -15.31 -32.85 17.35
C TYR A 149 -16.67 -33.54 17.25
N SER A 150 -17.71 -33.04 17.93
CA SER A 150 -19.06 -33.63 17.88
C SER A 150 -19.53 -33.84 16.44
N SER A 151 -20.02 -35.03 16.10
CA SER A 151 -20.61 -35.31 14.79
C SER A 151 -21.92 -34.56 14.54
N GLN A 152 -22.52 -33.98 15.58
CA GLN A 152 -23.70 -33.10 15.49
C GLN A 152 -23.35 -31.63 15.15
N ASP A 153 -22.07 -31.25 15.24
CA ASP A 153 -21.60 -29.92 14.87
C ASP A 153 -21.58 -29.75 13.33
N GLU A 154 -21.98 -28.57 12.84
CA GLU A 154 -22.08 -28.31 11.40
C GLU A 154 -20.69 -28.17 10.72
N GLY A 155 -19.66 -27.82 11.48
CA GLY A 155 -18.27 -27.89 11.03
C GLY A 155 -17.77 -29.32 10.81
N SER A 156 -18.50 -30.32 11.33
CA SER A 156 -18.17 -31.74 11.20
C SER A 156 -18.81 -32.43 9.99
N HIS A 157 -19.59 -31.71 9.19
CA HIS A 157 -20.37 -32.26 8.07
C HIS A 157 -19.69 -31.96 6.73
N TRP A 158 -19.42 -33.00 5.95
CA TRP A 158 -18.61 -32.90 4.73
C TRP A 158 -19.39 -33.29 3.47
N THR A 159 -19.20 -32.55 2.40
CA THR A 159 -19.57 -32.92 1.02
C THR A 159 -18.39 -33.64 0.38
N ILE A 160 -18.65 -34.78 -0.25
CA ILE A 160 -17.64 -35.57 -0.97
C ILE A 160 -18.00 -35.54 -2.45
N ARG A 161 -17.08 -35.09 -3.31
CA ARG A 161 -17.27 -35.01 -4.77
C ARG A 161 -16.22 -35.83 -5.49
N GLU A 162 -16.64 -36.60 -6.51
CA GLU A 162 -15.71 -37.22 -7.47
C GLU A 162 -14.86 -36.15 -8.16
N VAL A 163 -13.57 -36.43 -8.36
CA VAL A 163 -12.60 -35.58 -9.04
C VAL A 163 -11.91 -36.34 -10.16
N ASP A 164 -11.78 -35.69 -11.32
CA ASP A 164 -11.07 -36.28 -12.45
C ASP A 164 -9.56 -36.02 -12.40
N THR A 165 -8.82 -36.95 -11.80
CA THR A 165 -7.35 -36.89 -11.75
C THR A 165 -6.65 -37.31 -13.04
N LYS A 166 -7.40 -37.71 -14.08
CA LYS A 166 -6.84 -38.12 -15.39
C LYS A 166 -6.89 -37.01 -16.43
N ARG A 167 -7.75 -36.00 -16.20
CA ARG A 167 -8.00 -34.89 -17.13
C ARG A 167 -7.99 -33.55 -16.38
N PRO A 168 -6.85 -33.16 -15.78
CA PRO A 168 -6.75 -31.91 -15.06
C PRO A 168 -6.93 -30.69 -15.97
N LEU A 169 -7.16 -29.55 -15.32
CA LEU A 169 -6.89 -28.23 -15.85
C LEU A 169 -5.42 -27.90 -15.56
N VAL A 170 -4.61 -27.77 -16.61
CA VAL A 170 -3.19 -27.39 -16.50
C VAL A 170 -3.05 -25.93 -16.88
N ILE A 171 -2.50 -25.12 -15.98
CA ILE A 171 -2.21 -23.71 -16.20
C ILE A 171 -0.71 -23.59 -16.38
N LYS A 172 -0.26 -23.18 -17.57
CA LYS A 172 1.15 -22.89 -17.88
C LYS A 172 1.37 -21.38 -17.90
N TYR A 173 2.59 -20.97 -17.57
CA TYR A 173 2.97 -19.57 -17.54
C TYR A 173 4.01 -19.32 -18.64
N ASN A 174 3.64 -18.53 -19.65
CA ASN A 174 4.52 -18.08 -20.72
C ASN A 174 4.93 -16.65 -20.41
N ALA A 175 6.13 -16.47 -19.84
CA ALA A 175 6.55 -15.18 -19.30
C ALA A 175 7.83 -14.66 -19.95
N LEU A 176 7.75 -13.45 -20.52
CA LEU A 176 8.89 -12.65 -20.96
C LEU A 176 9.16 -11.58 -19.89
N THR A 177 9.95 -11.94 -18.89
CA THR A 177 10.27 -11.09 -17.73
C THR A 177 11.51 -10.21 -17.91
N GLU A 178 12.24 -10.36 -19.01
CA GLU A 178 13.42 -9.54 -19.32
C GLU A 178 13.05 -8.12 -19.80
N GLY A 179 13.71 -7.10 -19.23
CA GLY A 179 13.67 -5.73 -19.73
C GLY A 179 12.53 -4.85 -19.20
N GLY A 180 12.14 -5.01 -17.93
CA GLY A 180 11.32 -4.09 -17.15
C GLY A 180 12.08 -3.53 -15.95
N PHE A 181 11.43 -2.74 -15.09
CA PHE A 181 12.08 -2.19 -13.88
C PHE A 181 12.37 -3.28 -12.86
N ASP A 182 13.52 -3.17 -12.18
CA ASP A 182 13.95 -4.16 -11.19
C ASP A 182 13.02 -4.17 -9.96
N THR A 183 12.62 -2.98 -9.50
CA THR A 183 11.69 -2.75 -8.38
C THR A 183 10.30 -3.37 -8.59
N ASN A 184 9.85 -3.55 -9.84
CA ASN A 184 8.55 -4.14 -10.16
C ASN A 184 8.60 -5.68 -10.13
N THR A 185 8.82 -6.26 -8.94
CA THR A 185 8.97 -7.72 -8.75
C THR A 185 7.64 -8.47 -8.72
N ARG A 186 6.55 -7.87 -8.23
CA ARG A 186 5.20 -8.47 -8.23
C ARG A 186 4.54 -8.24 -9.59
N ILE A 187 4.06 -9.33 -10.22
CA ILE A 187 3.41 -9.31 -11.55
C ILE A 187 1.91 -9.04 -11.40
N GLY A 188 1.27 -9.66 -10.42
CA GLY A 188 -0.18 -9.56 -10.23
C GLY A 188 -0.77 -10.86 -9.67
N ASN A 189 -2.00 -11.19 -10.08
CA ASN A 189 -2.60 -12.50 -9.84
C ASN A 189 -3.52 -12.95 -10.99
N ILE A 190 -3.74 -14.26 -11.05
CA ILE A 190 -4.85 -14.86 -11.81
C ILE A 190 -5.97 -15.24 -10.85
N ALA A 191 -7.21 -14.90 -11.23
CA ALA A 191 -8.42 -15.30 -10.52
C ALA A 191 -8.97 -16.59 -11.15
N ILE A 192 -9.13 -17.63 -10.33
CA ILE A 192 -9.69 -18.92 -10.72
C ILE A 192 -11.01 -19.11 -9.95
N THR A 193 -12.13 -19.09 -10.66
CA THR A 193 -13.45 -19.34 -10.07
C THR A 193 -13.89 -20.77 -10.37
N ILE A 194 -14.25 -21.57 -9.36
CA ILE A 194 -14.76 -22.93 -9.53
C ILE A 194 -16.09 -23.08 -8.77
N ASP A 195 -17.17 -23.40 -9.49
CA ASP A 195 -18.56 -23.42 -9.01
C ASP A 195 -18.95 -22.17 -8.19
N GLY A 196 -18.48 -21.00 -8.62
CA GLY A 196 -18.73 -19.70 -7.98
C GLY A 196 -17.74 -19.30 -6.87
N ASN A 197 -16.83 -20.17 -6.45
CA ASN A 197 -15.81 -19.86 -5.45
C ASN A 197 -14.53 -19.39 -6.14
N THR A 198 -14.08 -18.16 -5.89
CA THR A 198 -12.85 -17.61 -6.49
C THR A 198 -11.65 -17.75 -5.55
N SER A 199 -10.56 -18.30 -6.07
CA SER A 199 -9.23 -18.23 -5.48
C SER A 199 -8.31 -17.38 -6.37
N ASN A 200 -7.30 -16.74 -5.78
CA ASN A 200 -6.31 -15.95 -6.50
C ASN A 200 -4.93 -16.61 -6.37
N ILE A 201 -4.23 -16.82 -7.48
CA ILE A 201 -2.82 -17.24 -7.48
C ILE A 201 -1.97 -15.99 -7.72
N MET A 202 -1.24 -15.55 -6.69
CA MET A 202 -0.31 -14.43 -6.77
C MET A 202 0.93 -14.82 -7.59
N LEU A 203 1.38 -13.91 -8.45
CA LEU A 203 2.52 -14.11 -9.35
C LEU A 203 3.56 -13.00 -9.12
N SER A 204 4.84 -13.39 -9.01
CA SER A 204 6.00 -12.49 -8.96
C SER A 204 7.14 -13.08 -9.80
N LYS A 205 8.20 -12.29 -10.07
CA LYS A 205 9.40 -12.78 -10.77
C LYS A 205 10.01 -14.02 -10.09
N GLU A 206 9.88 -14.13 -8.77
CA GLU A 206 10.48 -15.18 -7.95
C GLU A 206 9.57 -16.41 -7.75
N ASN A 207 8.25 -16.18 -7.65
CA ASN A 207 7.25 -17.22 -7.37
C ASN A 207 6.44 -17.62 -8.61
N LEU A 208 7.04 -17.57 -9.80
CA LEU A 208 6.40 -18.00 -11.05
C LEU A 208 6.66 -19.50 -11.32
N PRO A 209 5.68 -20.40 -11.17
CA PRO A 209 5.87 -21.82 -11.46
C PRO A 209 5.85 -22.08 -12.98
N GLU A 210 6.49 -23.17 -13.43
CA GLU A 210 6.39 -23.64 -14.82
C GLU A 210 4.93 -23.97 -15.20
N ALA A 211 4.23 -24.66 -14.30
CA ALA A 211 2.81 -24.95 -14.43
C ALA A 211 2.14 -25.18 -13.06
N SER A 212 0.83 -24.92 -13.00
CA SER A 212 -0.07 -25.29 -11.91
C SER A 212 -1.07 -26.33 -12.42
N THR A 213 -1.42 -27.33 -11.61
CA THR A 213 -2.38 -28.39 -11.98
C THR A 213 -3.57 -28.35 -11.04
N CYS A 214 -4.76 -28.11 -11.60
CA CYS A 214 -6.03 -28.08 -10.88
C CYS A 214 -6.89 -29.30 -11.28
N TYR A 215 -7.35 -30.03 -10.27
CA TYR A 215 -8.19 -31.21 -10.41
C TYR A 215 -9.63 -30.86 -10.05
N LEU A 216 -10.42 -30.49 -11.07
CA LEU A 216 -11.79 -30.07 -10.83
C LEU A 216 -12.70 -31.26 -10.48
N PRO A 217 -13.68 -31.09 -9.57
CA PRO A 217 -14.69 -32.10 -9.34
C PRO A 217 -15.58 -32.31 -10.56
N HIS A 218 -16.17 -33.51 -10.68
CA HIS A 218 -17.01 -33.85 -11.82
C HIS A 218 -18.20 -32.86 -11.96
N GLY A 219 -18.45 -32.42 -13.20
CA GLY A 219 -19.50 -31.46 -13.54
C GLY A 219 -19.24 -30.02 -13.08
N ALA A 220 -18.10 -29.73 -12.43
CA ALA A 220 -17.76 -28.37 -12.01
C ALA A 220 -17.62 -27.42 -13.21
N THR A 221 -18.12 -26.21 -13.03
CA THR A 221 -17.88 -25.06 -13.90
C THR A 221 -16.67 -24.28 -13.43
N PHE A 222 -15.88 -23.74 -14.35
CA PHE A 222 -14.74 -22.89 -14.02
C PHE A 222 -14.63 -21.65 -14.92
N SER A 223 -14.01 -20.62 -14.36
CA SER A 223 -13.53 -19.43 -15.04
C SER A 223 -12.06 -19.18 -14.66
N ILE A 224 -11.28 -18.61 -15.58
CA ILE A 224 -9.95 -18.05 -15.30
C ILE A 224 -9.88 -16.68 -15.95
N ALA A 225 -9.45 -15.66 -15.22
CA ALA A 225 -9.18 -14.31 -15.75
C ALA A 225 -7.92 -13.73 -15.09
N PRO A 226 -7.25 -12.74 -15.70
CA PRO A 226 -6.36 -11.85 -14.97
C PRO A 226 -7.15 -11.18 -13.85
N GLY A 227 -6.60 -11.12 -12.64
CA GLY A 227 -7.16 -10.35 -11.55
C GLY A 227 -6.50 -8.97 -11.50
N LEU A 228 -5.78 -8.69 -10.42
CA LEU A 228 -4.91 -7.53 -10.36
C LEU A 228 -3.70 -7.76 -11.27
N VAL A 229 -3.41 -6.81 -12.17
CA VAL A 229 -2.11 -6.72 -12.86
C VAL A 229 -1.35 -5.53 -12.27
N CYS A 230 -0.14 -5.79 -11.76
CA CYS A 230 0.73 -4.75 -11.21
C CYS A 230 1.30 -3.88 -12.34
N HIS A 231 1.65 -2.63 -12.03
CA HIS A 231 2.37 -1.78 -12.97
C HIS A 231 3.67 -2.40 -13.51
N GLY A 232 4.02 -2.03 -14.75
CA GLY A 232 5.13 -2.61 -15.50
C GLY A 232 4.83 -3.96 -16.17
N TRP A 233 3.61 -4.49 -16.03
CA TRP A 233 3.23 -5.82 -16.56
C TRP A 233 1.96 -5.79 -17.41
N LYS A 234 1.91 -6.69 -18.38
CA LYS A 234 0.73 -7.11 -19.13
C LYS A 234 0.47 -8.58 -18.86
N MET A 235 -0.80 -8.95 -18.77
CA MET A 235 -1.23 -10.33 -18.55
C MET A 235 -2.48 -10.62 -19.38
N ASP A 236 -2.48 -11.78 -20.05
CA ASP A 236 -3.66 -12.31 -20.72
C ASP A 236 -3.79 -13.83 -20.51
N ILE A 237 -4.95 -14.38 -20.84
CA ILE A 237 -5.26 -15.80 -20.75
C ILE A 237 -5.58 -16.31 -22.17
N ASN A 238 -4.73 -17.19 -22.70
CA ASN A 238 -4.83 -17.74 -24.06
C ASN A 238 -4.89 -16.68 -25.19
N GLY A 239 -4.33 -15.49 -25.00
CA GLY A 239 -4.39 -14.37 -25.94
C GLY A 239 -5.66 -13.50 -25.80
N GLY A 240 -6.36 -13.57 -24.66
CA GLY A 240 -7.60 -12.81 -24.43
C GLY A 240 -7.91 -12.58 -22.95
N GLU A 241 -9.10 -12.01 -22.69
CA GLU A 241 -9.52 -11.54 -21.35
C GLU A 241 -9.75 -12.66 -20.33
N GLY A 242 -9.90 -13.92 -20.76
CA GLY A 242 -10.19 -15.03 -19.86
C GLY A 242 -10.94 -16.19 -20.49
N ILE A 243 -11.31 -17.12 -19.62
CA ILE A 243 -12.23 -18.24 -19.85
C ILE A 243 -13.41 -18.03 -18.90
N ALA A 244 -14.64 -18.06 -19.41
CA ALA A 244 -15.84 -17.81 -18.60
C ALA A 244 -16.75 -19.04 -18.49
N GLY A 245 -16.96 -19.52 -17.26
CA GLY A 245 -18.13 -20.30 -16.85
C GLY A 245 -18.35 -21.65 -17.58
N GLN A 246 -17.30 -22.34 -18.00
CA GLN A 246 -17.42 -23.60 -18.75
C GLN A 246 -17.06 -24.83 -17.91
N GLN A 247 -17.53 -26.01 -18.31
CA GLN A 247 -17.05 -27.28 -17.76
C GLN A 247 -15.75 -27.73 -18.45
N LEU A 248 -14.94 -28.55 -17.77
CA LEU A 248 -13.75 -29.13 -18.38
C LEU A 248 -14.10 -30.01 -19.60
N PRO A 249 -13.44 -29.82 -20.77
CA PRO A 249 -13.61 -30.69 -21.92
C PRO A 249 -13.24 -32.15 -21.63
N GLN A 250 -13.82 -33.09 -22.38
CA GLN A 250 -13.57 -34.54 -22.21
C GLN A 250 -12.11 -35.00 -22.40
N LYS A 251 -11.20 -34.11 -22.81
CA LYS A 251 -9.76 -34.36 -22.98
C LYS A 251 -8.88 -33.66 -21.91
N GLY A 252 -9.48 -33.03 -20.89
CA GLY A 252 -8.82 -32.04 -20.05
C GLY A 252 -8.66 -30.71 -20.76
N MET A 253 -7.96 -29.76 -20.15
CA MET A 253 -7.63 -28.47 -20.77
C MET A 253 -6.27 -27.97 -20.33
N GLU A 254 -5.54 -27.38 -21.27
CA GLU A 254 -4.37 -26.56 -20.99
C GLU A 254 -4.75 -25.09 -21.20
N VAL A 255 -4.28 -24.23 -20.31
CA VAL A 255 -4.47 -22.77 -20.33
C VAL A 255 -3.10 -22.13 -20.21
N THR A 256 -2.81 -21.16 -21.07
CA THR A 256 -1.59 -20.37 -21.01
C THR A 256 -1.92 -19.00 -20.42
N VAL A 257 -1.23 -18.63 -19.34
CA VAL A 257 -1.14 -17.26 -18.86
C VAL A 257 0.05 -16.64 -19.58
N ASN A 258 -0.19 -15.67 -20.46
CA ASN A 258 0.89 -14.89 -21.06
C ASN A 258 1.22 -13.71 -20.14
N ILE A 259 2.51 -13.46 -19.93
CA ILE A 259 3.01 -12.39 -19.07
C ILE A 259 4.13 -11.67 -19.81
N ASP A 260 3.93 -10.38 -20.07
CA ASP A 260 4.89 -9.53 -20.78
C ASP A 260 5.21 -8.29 -19.96
N VAL A 261 6.43 -7.76 -20.10
CA VAL A 261 6.77 -6.43 -19.57
C VAL A 261 6.04 -5.33 -20.36
N ASP A 262 5.36 -4.44 -19.64
CA ASP A 262 4.80 -3.22 -20.24
C ASP A 262 5.83 -2.08 -20.29
N LYS A 263 6.58 -2.03 -21.40
CA LYS A 263 7.65 -1.05 -21.63
C LYS A 263 7.16 0.41 -21.73
N GLU A 264 5.87 0.63 -21.97
CA GLU A 264 5.26 1.96 -22.01
C GLU A 264 4.88 2.46 -20.62
N ASN A 265 4.63 1.55 -19.67
CA ASN A 265 4.32 1.89 -18.28
C ASN A 265 5.60 2.38 -17.56
N LYS A 266 5.52 3.54 -16.89
CA LYS A 266 6.66 4.18 -16.18
C LYS A 266 6.54 4.15 -14.66
N TYR A 267 5.54 3.47 -14.13
CA TYR A 267 5.26 3.40 -12.70
C TYR A 267 6.12 2.32 -12.04
N GLN A 268 6.69 2.66 -10.89
CA GLN A 268 7.65 1.84 -10.17
C GLN A 268 7.21 1.68 -8.71
N TYR A 269 7.08 0.45 -8.23
CA TYR A 269 6.85 0.16 -6.82
C TYR A 269 8.18 0.22 -6.07
N LEU A 270 8.54 1.39 -5.53
CA LEU A 270 9.78 1.53 -4.77
C LEU A 270 9.75 0.72 -3.48
N PHE A 271 8.57 0.59 -2.89
CA PHE A 271 8.29 -0.29 -1.76
C PHE A 271 6.91 -0.91 -1.92
N TYR A 272 6.86 -2.25 -1.89
CA TYR A 272 5.57 -2.94 -1.76
C TYR A 272 5.11 -2.89 -0.31
N SER A 273 3.83 -2.57 -0.10
CA SER A 273 3.19 -2.54 1.21
C SER A 273 2.07 -3.59 1.25
N PRO A 274 1.96 -4.40 2.32
CA PRO A 274 3.09 -4.75 3.16
C PRO A 274 4.22 -5.41 2.35
N ASP A 275 5.41 -5.41 2.92
CA ASP A 275 6.52 -6.24 2.47
C ASP A 275 6.28 -7.74 2.73
N GLU A 276 7.34 -8.54 2.63
CA GLU A 276 7.32 -9.99 2.83
C GLU A 276 7.18 -10.39 4.31
N GLU A 277 7.56 -9.52 5.25
CA GLU A 277 7.37 -9.73 6.69
C GLU A 277 5.97 -9.31 7.17
N GLY A 278 5.18 -8.66 6.30
CA GLY A 278 3.84 -8.16 6.60
C GLY A 278 3.83 -6.72 7.11
N ILE A 279 4.94 -5.99 6.98
CA ILE A 279 5.14 -4.66 7.56
C ILE A 279 4.78 -3.58 6.53
N PRO A 280 3.92 -2.60 6.87
CA PRO A 280 3.49 -1.58 5.93
C PRO A 280 4.43 -0.37 5.83
N TYR A 281 4.54 0.18 4.62
CA TYR A 281 5.09 1.51 4.33
C TYR A 281 3.96 2.52 4.13
N ARG A 282 4.20 3.80 4.47
CA ARG A 282 3.26 4.92 4.35
C ARG A 282 4.00 6.26 4.25
N ILE A 283 3.28 7.33 3.90
CA ILE A 283 3.70 8.74 3.98
C ILE A 283 4.88 9.06 3.03
N PRO A 284 4.60 9.34 1.74
CA PRO A 284 5.62 9.61 0.74
C PRO A 284 6.20 11.02 0.88
N ALA A 285 7.52 11.11 0.78
CA ALA A 285 8.28 12.35 0.61
C ALA A 285 9.30 12.18 -0.51
N ILE A 286 9.36 13.13 -1.46
CA ILE A 286 10.32 13.07 -2.58
C ILE A 286 11.01 14.41 -2.85
N VAL A 287 12.33 14.39 -3.05
CA VAL A 287 13.17 15.55 -3.42
C VAL A 287 14.24 15.20 -4.43
N THR A 288 14.73 16.22 -5.15
CA THR A 288 15.89 16.12 -6.06
C THR A 288 17.00 17.03 -5.54
N THR A 289 18.23 16.52 -5.50
CA THR A 289 19.41 17.24 -5.00
C THR A 289 20.12 18.03 -6.10
N ALA A 290 21.00 18.97 -5.70
CA ALA A 290 21.74 19.82 -6.66
C ALA A 290 22.56 19.03 -7.71
N ASN A 291 23.14 17.88 -7.33
CA ASN A 291 23.84 16.96 -8.25
C ASN A 291 22.92 15.96 -8.98
N GLY A 292 21.60 16.16 -8.96
CA GLY A 292 20.61 15.44 -9.78
C GLY A 292 20.23 14.05 -9.29
N TYR A 293 20.39 13.73 -8.01
CA TYR A 293 19.86 12.50 -7.42
C TYR A 293 18.43 12.74 -6.90
N VAL A 294 17.53 11.80 -7.18
CA VAL A 294 16.15 11.80 -6.67
C VAL A 294 16.07 10.90 -5.44
N PHE A 295 15.44 11.36 -4.38
CA PHE A 295 15.33 10.69 -3.09
C PHE A 295 13.87 10.45 -2.74
N ALA A 296 13.50 9.20 -2.51
CA ALA A 296 12.19 8.78 -2.02
C ALA A 296 12.33 8.30 -0.58
N ILE A 297 11.66 8.97 0.35
CA ILE A 297 11.68 8.71 1.79
C ILE A 297 10.25 8.46 2.26
N ASN A 298 10.05 7.51 3.16
CA ASN A 298 8.74 7.19 3.73
C ASN A 298 8.86 6.49 5.08
N ASP A 299 7.74 6.38 5.78
CA ASP A 299 7.64 5.53 6.95
C ASP A 299 7.80 4.05 6.57
N TYR A 300 8.40 3.29 7.48
CA TYR A 300 8.30 1.84 7.60
C TYR A 300 7.77 1.55 9.00
N ARG A 301 6.71 0.74 9.14
CA ARG A 301 5.92 0.70 10.39
C ARG A 301 5.88 -0.70 11.03
N PRO A 302 6.98 -1.19 11.66
CA PRO A 302 6.98 -2.47 12.38
C PRO A 302 5.84 -2.65 13.40
N CYS A 303 5.35 -1.57 14.02
CA CYS A 303 4.19 -1.62 14.91
C CYS A 303 2.82 -1.74 14.20
N GLY A 304 2.78 -1.73 12.86
CA GLY A 304 1.57 -1.76 12.02
C GLY A 304 0.68 -0.52 12.12
N ASN A 305 1.13 0.55 12.80
CA ASN A 305 0.32 1.72 13.16
C ASN A 305 1.06 3.03 12.83
N ASP A 306 0.43 4.16 13.17
CA ASP A 306 0.98 5.51 13.01
C ASP A 306 2.12 5.82 14.00
N ILE A 307 2.92 6.84 13.68
CA ILE A 307 3.92 7.36 14.61
C ILE A 307 3.28 7.74 15.95
N GLY A 308 3.96 7.38 17.05
CA GLY A 308 3.45 7.53 18.40
C GLY A 308 2.73 6.30 18.96
N PHE A 309 2.37 5.29 18.16
CA PHE A 309 1.82 4.02 18.68
C PHE A 309 2.88 2.95 18.99
N GLY A 310 4.08 3.08 18.43
CA GLY A 310 5.18 2.13 18.62
C GLY A 310 6.34 2.42 17.68
N GLU A 311 7.06 1.37 17.31
CA GLU A 311 8.17 1.41 16.37
C GLU A 311 7.70 1.77 14.96
N VAL A 312 8.25 2.88 14.46
CA VAL A 312 8.16 3.38 13.09
C VAL A 312 9.55 3.90 12.75
N ASP A 313 9.99 3.68 11.52
CA ASP A 313 11.29 4.05 11.01
C ASP A 313 11.15 4.92 9.78
N LEU A 314 12.21 5.66 9.44
CA LEU A 314 12.34 6.28 8.12
C LEU A 314 13.23 5.43 7.23
N VAL A 315 12.69 5.01 6.10
CA VAL A 315 13.41 4.24 5.07
C VAL A 315 13.45 5.05 3.78
N MET A 316 14.55 4.88 3.04
CA MET A 316 14.92 5.68 1.88
C MET A 316 15.36 4.78 0.73
N ARG A 317 14.99 5.14 -0.50
CA ARG A 317 15.77 4.82 -1.71
C ARG A 317 16.19 6.12 -2.37
N HIS A 318 17.31 6.09 -3.09
CA HIS A 318 17.67 7.17 -4.01
C HIS A 318 17.90 6.61 -5.41
N SER A 319 17.71 7.44 -6.43
CA SER A 319 18.03 7.07 -7.80
C SER A 319 19.52 6.77 -7.94
N THR A 320 19.90 5.82 -8.80
CA THR A 320 21.30 5.61 -9.17
C THR A 320 21.59 6.30 -10.51
N LYS A 321 22.88 6.55 -10.81
CA LYS A 321 23.29 7.09 -12.11
C LYS A 321 23.68 5.93 -13.03
N GLY A 322 22.87 5.68 -14.05
CA GLY A 322 23.12 4.70 -15.11
C GLY A 322 24.22 5.17 -16.07
N GLY A 323 25.44 5.36 -15.55
CA GLY A 323 26.54 6.02 -16.26
C GLY A 323 26.65 7.50 -15.88
N SER A 324 26.76 8.38 -16.87
CA SER A 324 26.98 9.83 -16.65
C SER A 324 25.70 10.64 -16.39
N GLU A 325 24.53 10.08 -16.64
CA GLU A 325 23.23 10.76 -16.55
C GLU A 325 22.23 9.93 -15.73
N TRP A 326 21.16 10.56 -15.26
CA TRP A 326 20.06 9.87 -14.58
C TRP A 326 19.16 9.19 -15.63
N ASP A 327 18.92 7.89 -15.48
CA ASP A 327 18.20 7.08 -16.46
C ASP A 327 16.67 7.08 -16.28
N GLY A 328 16.16 7.76 -15.24
CA GLY A 328 14.75 7.86 -14.91
C GLY A 328 14.19 6.76 -13.99
N HIS A 329 14.91 5.64 -13.81
CA HIS A 329 14.28 4.38 -13.42
C HIS A 329 15.14 3.41 -12.58
N SER A 330 16.43 3.66 -12.38
CA SER A 330 17.26 2.85 -11.48
C SER A 330 17.34 3.46 -10.07
N TRP A 331 17.23 2.61 -9.05
CA TRP A 331 17.15 2.97 -7.64
C TRP A 331 18.13 2.13 -6.80
N SER A 332 18.57 2.68 -5.68
CA SER A 332 19.34 1.98 -4.65
C SER A 332 18.50 0.89 -3.99
N GLU A 333 19.18 -0.03 -3.31
CA GLU A 333 18.55 -0.82 -2.24
C GLU A 333 18.01 0.11 -1.12
N PRO A 334 17.01 -0.34 -0.35
CA PRO A 334 16.42 0.47 0.70
C PRO A 334 17.36 0.60 1.90
N VAL A 335 17.51 1.82 2.42
CA VAL A 335 18.36 2.14 3.58
C VAL A 335 17.49 2.77 4.67
N LYS A 336 17.59 2.26 5.90
CA LYS A 336 16.96 2.88 7.07
C LYS A 336 17.81 4.07 7.52
N ILE A 337 17.22 5.27 7.54
CA ILE A 337 17.89 6.54 7.88
C ILE A 337 17.53 7.07 9.27
N ALA A 338 16.45 6.56 9.87
CA ALA A 338 16.13 6.74 11.28
C ALA A 338 15.52 5.44 11.83
N ASP A 339 16.11 4.91 12.91
CA ASP A 339 15.82 3.59 13.47
C ASP A 339 15.18 3.74 14.85
N GLY A 340 13.87 3.49 14.92
CA GLY A 340 13.11 3.42 16.16
C GLY A 340 13.41 2.12 16.89
N VAL A 341 13.49 2.17 18.22
CA VAL A 341 13.73 0.98 19.05
C VAL A 341 12.50 0.54 19.85
N GLY A 342 11.33 1.06 19.47
CA GLY A 342 10.04 0.65 20.00
C GLY A 342 9.94 0.75 21.52
N LYS A 343 9.57 -0.37 22.16
CA LYS A 343 9.37 -0.47 23.62
C LYS A 343 10.68 -0.50 24.42
N GLU A 344 11.81 -0.77 23.77
CA GLU A 344 13.13 -0.83 24.40
C GLU A 344 13.83 0.55 24.44
N ALA A 345 13.12 1.61 24.03
CA ALA A 345 13.60 2.98 24.02
C ALA A 345 13.96 3.49 25.43
N LYS A 346 15.26 3.77 25.64
CA LYS A 346 15.78 4.41 26.87
C LYS A 346 15.30 5.85 27.01
N GLU A 347 15.13 6.54 25.89
CA GLU A 347 14.60 7.89 25.81
C GLU A 347 13.35 7.86 24.94
N THR A 348 12.26 8.48 25.41
CA THR A 348 10.93 8.39 24.81
C THR A 348 10.86 8.80 23.34
N TRP A 349 11.75 9.69 22.89
CA TRP A 349 11.81 10.17 21.51
C TRP A 349 12.42 9.15 20.53
N LEU A 350 13.17 8.16 21.03
CA LEU A 350 13.77 7.07 20.24
C LEU A 350 12.79 5.91 19.96
N THR A 351 11.54 5.97 20.43
CA THR A 351 10.55 4.90 20.19
C THR A 351 10.25 4.70 18.70
N GLY A 352 10.28 5.76 17.90
CA GLY A 352 10.03 5.73 16.47
C GLY A 352 10.24 7.09 15.82
N PHE A 353 10.32 7.10 14.49
CA PHE A 353 10.48 8.25 13.62
C PHE A 353 9.57 8.09 12.41
N GLY A 354 8.69 9.05 12.15
CA GLY A 354 7.73 8.97 11.04
C GLY A 354 7.25 10.36 10.61
N ASP A 355 6.36 10.40 9.62
CA ASP A 355 5.87 11.64 9.00
C ASP A 355 7.04 12.51 8.46
N PRO A 356 7.85 12.00 7.51
CA PRO A 356 9.04 12.71 7.02
C PRO A 356 8.65 13.97 6.25
N ALA A 357 9.19 15.13 6.64
CA ALA A 357 9.14 16.38 5.90
C ALA A 357 10.56 16.75 5.42
N VAL A 358 10.78 16.93 4.12
CA VAL A 358 12.12 16.96 3.52
C VAL A 358 12.35 18.15 2.59
N VAL A 359 13.61 18.62 2.50
CA VAL A 359 14.04 19.60 1.49
C VAL A 359 15.51 19.38 1.15
N ALA A 360 15.85 19.41 -0.14
CA ALA A 360 17.23 19.42 -0.60
C ALA A 360 17.73 20.87 -0.76
N ASP A 361 18.98 21.16 -0.40
CA ASP A 361 19.58 22.46 -0.71
C ASP A 361 19.82 22.57 -2.21
N ARG A 362 19.39 23.67 -2.81
CA ARG A 362 19.51 23.86 -4.27
C ARG A 362 20.93 24.14 -4.78
N GLU A 363 21.87 24.46 -3.87
CA GLU A 363 23.28 24.72 -4.22
C GLU A 363 24.25 23.68 -3.64
N ARG A 364 23.80 22.77 -2.77
CA ARG A 364 24.65 21.78 -2.10
C ARG A 364 24.04 20.39 -2.17
N ASN A 365 24.91 19.39 -2.11
CA ASN A 365 24.50 17.99 -2.08
C ASN A 365 24.10 17.58 -0.65
N GLU A 366 23.07 18.22 -0.11
CA GLU A 366 22.55 17.99 1.24
C GLU A 366 21.02 18.05 1.29
N ILE A 367 20.42 17.16 2.10
CA ILE A 367 18.99 17.10 2.39
C ILE A 367 18.79 17.34 3.89
N LEU A 368 17.86 18.23 4.23
CA LEU A 368 17.24 18.29 5.56
C LEU A 368 16.05 17.34 5.58
N VAL A 369 15.98 16.49 6.61
CA VAL A 369 14.78 15.72 6.95
C VAL A 369 14.36 16.08 8.36
N MET A 370 13.11 16.48 8.50
CA MET A 370 12.39 16.63 9.76
C MET A 370 11.41 15.47 9.90
N SER A 371 11.18 14.99 11.11
CA SER A 371 10.19 13.93 11.37
C SER A 371 9.44 14.18 12.68
N VAL A 372 8.27 13.58 12.83
CA VAL A 372 7.72 13.28 14.16
C VAL A 372 8.57 12.19 14.79
N CYS A 373 8.71 12.19 16.12
CA CYS A 373 9.39 11.11 16.84
C CYS A 373 8.75 10.75 18.18
N GLY A 374 9.09 9.56 18.66
CA GLY A 374 8.71 9.03 19.97
C GLY A 374 7.35 8.33 20.05
N ASN A 375 6.82 8.24 21.27
CA ASN A 375 5.66 7.42 21.63
C ASN A 375 4.35 8.20 21.88
N ARG A 376 4.24 9.42 21.36
CA ARG A 376 3.08 10.28 21.56
C ARG A 376 2.41 10.56 20.22
N VAL A 377 1.18 10.12 20.05
CA VAL A 377 0.38 10.44 18.87
C VAL A 377 0.01 11.93 18.86
N CYS A 378 -0.06 12.53 17.67
CA CYS A 378 -0.20 13.96 17.48
C CYS A 378 -1.44 14.58 18.17
N TRP A 379 -2.55 13.85 18.32
CA TRP A 379 -3.75 14.31 19.02
C TRP A 379 -3.64 14.37 20.55
N HIS A 380 -2.61 13.77 21.15
CA HIS A 380 -2.48 13.63 22.61
C HIS A 380 -1.30 14.44 23.21
N GLY A 381 -0.51 15.16 22.42
CA GLY A 381 0.58 16.00 22.94
C GLY A 381 0.06 17.08 23.91
N ASN A 382 0.79 17.32 25.01
CA ASN A 382 0.39 18.26 26.08
C ASN A 382 1.52 19.23 26.49
N TYR A 383 2.27 19.77 25.53
CA TYR A 383 3.29 20.80 25.78
C TYR A 383 2.74 21.97 26.61
N GLY A 384 3.46 22.37 27.66
CA GLY A 384 3.07 23.45 28.56
C GLY A 384 1.83 23.18 29.41
N ALA A 385 1.27 21.97 29.39
CA ALA A 385 0.08 21.56 30.14
C ALA A 385 0.26 20.24 30.91
N GLY A 386 1.51 19.85 31.20
CA GLY A 386 1.80 18.75 32.11
C GLY A 386 1.35 19.04 33.55
N THR A 387 0.82 18.03 34.23
CA THR A 387 0.53 18.04 35.68
C THR A 387 1.36 16.95 36.39
N PRO A 388 1.41 16.92 37.73
CA PRO A 388 2.05 15.82 38.46
C PRO A 388 1.47 14.43 38.13
N GLU A 389 0.18 14.37 37.79
CA GLU A 389 -0.56 13.14 37.47
C GLU A 389 -0.46 12.76 35.98
N ASN A 390 -0.30 13.75 35.09
CA ASN A 390 -0.08 13.57 33.66
C ASN A 390 1.08 14.48 33.21
N PRO A 391 2.34 14.03 33.35
CA PRO A 391 3.50 14.82 33.00
C PRO A 391 3.50 15.32 31.54
N GLU A 392 4.30 16.34 31.26
CA GLU A 392 4.46 16.85 29.90
C GLU A 392 5.11 15.78 29.00
N ASN A 393 4.38 15.39 27.95
CA ASN A 393 4.84 14.54 26.86
C ASN A 393 4.29 15.12 25.54
N PRO A 394 5.03 16.04 24.88
CA PRO A 394 4.62 16.63 23.62
C PRO A 394 4.69 15.61 22.48
N ASN A 395 4.05 15.90 21.35
CA ASN A 395 4.40 15.23 20.09
C ASN A 395 5.78 15.75 19.66
N ARG A 396 6.78 14.89 19.60
CA ARG A 396 8.19 15.32 19.46
C ARG A 396 8.59 15.42 18.00
N MET A 397 9.64 16.20 17.75
CA MET A 397 10.24 16.34 16.43
C MET A 397 11.72 15.99 16.45
N ALA A 398 12.21 15.36 15.38
CA ALA A 398 13.61 15.10 15.13
C ALA A 398 14.08 15.76 13.82
N ARG A 399 15.37 16.10 13.77
CA ARG A 399 16.13 16.59 12.61
C ARG A 399 17.22 15.59 12.24
N LEU A 400 17.41 15.32 10.96
CA LEU A 400 18.58 14.62 10.42
C LEU A 400 19.01 15.23 9.08
N ARG A 401 20.28 15.01 8.72
CA ARG A 401 20.90 15.44 7.46
C ARG A 401 21.21 14.24 6.60
N ILE A 402 21.13 14.37 5.28
CA ILE A 402 21.70 13.41 4.34
C ILE A 402 22.66 14.18 3.44
N LYS A 403 23.95 13.85 3.46
CA LYS A 403 25.02 14.59 2.76
C LYS A 403 25.72 13.68 1.76
N TYR A 404 26.07 14.22 0.60
CA TYR A 404 26.95 13.52 -0.33
C TYR A 404 28.41 13.68 0.09
N ASN A 405 29.10 12.56 0.23
CA ASN A 405 30.53 12.52 0.50
C ASN A 405 31.27 12.42 -0.85
N GLU A 406 31.87 13.52 -1.28
CA GLU A 406 32.62 13.60 -2.55
C GLU A 406 33.90 12.73 -2.56
N GLU A 407 34.40 12.28 -1.41
CA GLU A 407 35.59 11.39 -1.33
C GLU A 407 35.23 9.92 -1.56
N THR A 408 34.06 9.47 -1.08
CA THR A 408 33.56 8.10 -1.26
C THR A 408 32.64 7.95 -2.46
N GLY A 409 31.98 9.03 -2.87
CA GLY A 409 30.92 9.04 -3.87
C GLY A 409 29.56 8.55 -3.34
N GLU A 410 29.41 8.45 -2.02
CA GLU A 410 28.23 7.89 -1.34
C GLU A 410 27.40 8.96 -0.61
N TRP A 411 26.16 8.61 -0.23
CA TRP A 411 25.28 9.48 0.57
C TRP A 411 25.22 8.98 2.02
N GLU A 412 25.52 9.86 2.97
CA GLU A 412 25.59 9.56 4.39
C GLU A 412 24.46 10.27 5.16
N ALA A 413 23.67 9.50 5.91
CA ALA A 413 22.66 10.04 6.82
C ALA A 413 23.26 10.28 8.23
N SER A 414 23.02 11.46 8.80
CA SER A 414 23.35 11.74 10.20
C SER A 414 22.41 10.98 11.12
N GLN A 415 22.87 10.69 12.34
CA GLN A 415 21.96 10.24 13.41
C GLN A 415 20.86 11.29 13.67
N PRO A 416 19.62 10.88 13.99
CA PRO A 416 18.56 11.80 14.38
C PRO A 416 18.91 12.61 15.63
N LYS A 417 18.52 13.88 15.65
CA LYS A 417 18.61 14.78 16.80
C LYS A 417 17.21 15.26 17.19
N GLU A 418 16.83 15.14 18.46
CA GLU A 418 15.59 15.73 18.98
C GLU A 418 15.66 17.27 18.98
N VAL A 419 14.62 17.93 18.47
CA VAL A 419 14.55 19.40 18.27
C VAL A 419 13.22 20.00 18.76
N THR A 420 12.45 19.25 19.55
CA THR A 420 11.12 19.67 20.06
C THR A 420 11.20 21.01 20.77
N TYR A 421 12.16 21.14 21.68
CA TYR A 421 12.35 22.36 22.48
C TYR A 421 13.09 23.48 21.74
N GLU A 422 13.52 23.26 20.48
CA GLU A 422 13.98 24.33 19.57
C GLU A 422 12.78 25.02 18.88
N ILE A 423 11.65 24.32 18.71
CA ILE A 423 10.49 24.79 17.91
C ILE A 423 9.28 25.18 18.78
N TYR A 424 8.87 24.34 19.74
CA TYR A 424 7.68 24.63 20.56
C TYR A 424 7.69 25.98 21.31
N PRO A 425 8.83 26.54 21.76
CA PRO A 425 8.86 27.88 22.38
C PRO A 425 8.41 29.02 21.48
N LEU A 426 8.41 28.85 20.14
CA LEU A 426 7.87 29.82 19.19
C LEU A 426 6.35 30.02 19.35
N PHE A 427 5.66 29.00 19.87
CA PHE A 427 4.21 28.96 20.04
C PHE A 427 3.78 29.31 21.48
N LYS A 428 4.48 30.26 22.09
CA LYS A 428 4.12 30.85 23.38
C LYS A 428 3.50 32.22 23.16
N ASP A 429 2.42 32.51 23.89
CA ASP A 429 1.85 33.85 23.90
C ASP A 429 2.77 34.85 24.63
N LYS A 430 2.41 36.13 24.58
CA LYS A 430 3.12 37.24 25.23
C LYS A 430 3.28 37.09 26.74
N ASP A 431 2.43 36.29 27.38
CA ASP A 431 2.45 36.01 28.82
C ASP A 431 3.27 34.74 29.15
N GLY A 432 3.88 34.12 28.13
CA GLY A 432 4.78 32.97 28.22
C GLY A 432 4.08 31.60 28.25
N LYS A 433 2.75 31.56 28.08
CA LYS A 433 1.95 30.34 28.13
C LYS A 433 1.97 29.64 26.77
N ALA A 434 2.03 28.31 26.78
CA ALA A 434 1.96 27.51 25.56
C ALA A 434 0.58 27.63 24.88
N HIS A 435 0.56 28.18 23.67
CA HIS A 435 -0.61 28.27 22.81
C HIS A 435 -0.90 26.91 22.16
N VAL A 436 0.17 26.21 21.73
CA VAL A 436 0.11 24.90 21.08
C VAL A 436 0.59 23.79 22.03
N GLY A 437 -0.25 22.76 22.21
CA GLY A 437 0.05 21.60 23.05
C GLY A 437 0.69 20.44 22.26
N SER A 438 0.48 20.42 20.95
CA SER A 438 0.98 19.37 20.06
C SER A 438 1.12 19.90 18.63
N MET A 439 2.19 19.53 17.90
CA MET A 439 2.36 19.89 16.48
C MET A 439 3.17 18.85 15.69
N PHE A 440 3.04 18.89 14.36
CA PHE A 440 3.99 18.27 13.42
C PHE A 440 4.10 19.10 12.13
N ILE A 441 5.24 19.03 11.44
CA ILE A 441 5.41 19.60 10.09
C ILE A 441 4.70 18.69 9.08
N GLY A 442 3.90 19.25 8.17
CA GLY A 442 3.16 18.45 7.18
C GLY A 442 4.08 17.61 6.30
N ALA A 443 4.04 16.29 6.48
CA ALA A 443 4.94 15.33 5.83
C ALA A 443 4.90 15.35 4.30
N GLY A 444 6.04 15.14 3.66
CA GLY A 444 6.30 15.32 2.24
C GLY A 444 7.42 16.33 1.99
N ARG A 445 7.32 17.18 0.98
CA ARG A 445 8.29 18.22 0.64
C ARG A 445 8.02 19.55 1.37
N MET A 446 9.07 20.15 1.92
CA MET A 446 9.13 21.56 2.35
C MET A 446 9.70 22.42 1.20
N ALA A 447 9.26 23.67 1.08
CA ALA A 447 9.73 24.56 0.02
C ALA A 447 11.07 25.22 0.40
N GLN A 448 11.94 25.45 -0.57
CA GLN A 448 13.10 26.32 -0.42
C GLN A 448 12.91 27.55 -1.32
N SER A 449 13.15 28.74 -0.76
CA SER A 449 13.01 30.00 -1.47
C SER A 449 13.92 30.07 -2.68
N ARG A 450 13.41 30.62 -3.80
CA ARG A 450 14.23 30.88 -4.99
C ARG A 450 14.87 32.27 -4.96
N MET A 451 14.38 33.16 -4.09
CA MET A 451 14.74 34.57 -4.04
C MET A 451 15.48 35.00 -2.78
N ILE A 452 15.12 34.46 -1.61
CA ILE A 452 15.67 34.86 -0.30
C ILE A 452 16.81 33.91 0.09
N LYS A 453 18.03 34.45 0.12
CA LYS A 453 19.23 33.76 0.61
C LYS A 453 19.81 34.51 1.79
N VAL A 454 20.07 33.80 2.89
CA VAL A 454 20.61 34.35 4.13
C VAL A 454 21.84 33.56 4.52
N GLY A 455 23.00 34.22 4.50
CA GLY A 455 24.29 33.54 4.67
C GLY A 455 24.50 32.47 3.60
N ASP A 456 24.69 31.23 4.05
CA ASP A 456 24.96 30.08 3.18
C ASP A 456 23.73 29.57 2.42
N TYR A 457 22.53 29.68 2.99
CA TYR A 457 21.36 28.92 2.55
C TYR A 457 20.21 29.80 2.05
N TYR A 458 19.37 29.23 1.19
CA TYR A 458 18.08 29.82 0.88
C TYR A 458 17.05 29.48 1.95
N ARG A 459 16.19 30.45 2.27
CA ARG A 459 15.15 30.32 3.30
C ARG A 459 14.26 29.11 3.03
N ILE A 460 14.12 28.21 3.99
CA ILE A 460 13.15 27.11 3.95
C ILE A 460 11.79 27.63 4.42
N TYR A 461 10.70 27.15 3.82
CA TYR A 461 9.34 27.30 4.32
C TYR A 461 8.69 25.93 4.56
N CYS A 462 8.06 25.78 5.71
CA CYS A 462 7.19 24.64 5.98
C CYS A 462 5.92 25.10 6.72
N ALA A 463 4.89 24.25 6.72
CA ALA A 463 3.70 24.47 7.51
C ALA A 463 3.54 23.37 8.55
N VAL A 464 3.07 23.75 9.73
CA VAL A 464 2.77 22.84 10.83
C VAL A 464 1.26 22.66 10.99
N TRP A 465 0.85 21.44 11.28
CA TRP A 465 -0.41 21.16 11.96
C TRP A 465 -0.19 21.33 13.46
N ALA A 466 -1.08 22.03 14.15
CA ALA A 466 -0.93 22.40 15.55
C ALA A 466 -2.27 22.32 16.30
N VAL A 467 -2.24 21.80 17.54
CA VAL A 467 -3.42 21.68 18.42
C VAL A 467 -3.37 22.71 19.55
N GLU A 468 -4.47 23.43 19.75
CA GLU A 468 -4.64 24.36 20.87
C GLU A 468 -4.71 23.61 22.19
N THR A 469 -3.81 23.93 23.11
CA THR A 469 -3.68 23.32 24.45
C THR A 469 -4.98 23.34 25.26
N ALA A 470 -5.83 24.35 25.06
CA ALA A 470 -7.02 24.58 25.87
C ALA A 470 -8.31 23.97 25.30
N SER A 471 -8.38 23.73 23.99
CA SER A 471 -9.66 23.43 23.31
C SER A 471 -9.64 22.17 22.43
N TYR A 472 -8.46 21.58 22.18
CA TYR A 472 -8.25 20.49 21.23
C TYR A 472 -8.66 20.80 19.78
N ARG A 473 -8.85 22.08 19.42
CA ARG A 473 -8.96 22.52 18.02
C ARG A 473 -7.60 22.40 17.32
N HIS A 474 -7.61 22.06 16.03
CA HIS A 474 -6.41 21.92 15.22
C HIS A 474 -6.38 22.92 14.06
N HIS A 475 -5.25 23.58 13.85
CA HIS A 475 -5.07 24.70 12.93
C HIS A 475 -3.68 24.61 12.28
N ASN A 476 -3.39 25.48 11.30
CA ASN A 476 -2.07 25.58 10.71
C ASN A 476 -1.38 26.93 10.90
N TYR A 477 -0.07 26.85 11.10
CA TYR A 477 0.88 27.96 11.06
C TYR A 477 2.00 27.63 10.07
N ALA A 478 2.73 28.64 9.61
CA ALA A 478 3.93 28.43 8.80
C ALA A 478 5.18 28.80 9.60
N LEU A 479 6.27 28.08 9.33
CA LEU A 479 7.59 28.33 9.85
C LEU A 479 8.56 28.61 8.71
N TYR A 480 9.63 29.35 9.01
CA TYR A 480 10.78 29.47 8.14
C TYR A 480 12.09 29.23 8.88
N SER A 481 13.15 28.92 8.11
CA SER A 481 14.52 28.80 8.61
C SER A 481 15.51 29.33 7.58
N ASP A 482 16.50 30.08 8.06
CA ASP A 482 17.55 30.74 7.27
C ASP A 482 18.92 30.02 7.36
N ASP A 483 19.05 29.04 8.25
CA ASP A 483 20.26 28.26 8.52
C ASP A 483 20.07 26.77 8.17
N PHE A 484 19.23 26.52 7.16
CA PHE A 484 18.88 25.19 6.66
C PHE A 484 18.23 24.28 7.72
N GLY A 485 17.50 24.83 8.70
CA GLY A 485 16.75 24.09 9.72
C GLY A 485 17.48 23.90 11.05
N GLU A 486 18.60 24.60 11.29
CA GLU A 486 19.26 24.59 12.60
C GLU A 486 18.48 25.40 13.64
N THR A 487 17.85 26.51 13.23
CA THR A 487 16.86 27.28 14.00
C THR A 487 15.61 27.56 13.14
N TRP A 488 14.49 27.86 13.80
CA TRP A 488 13.19 28.10 13.17
C TRP A 488 12.51 29.36 13.71
N HIS A 489 11.66 29.96 12.89
CA HIS A 489 10.90 31.17 13.20
C HIS A 489 9.46 31.04 12.67
N LEU A 490 8.50 31.75 13.29
CA LEU A 490 7.14 31.90 12.72
C LEU A 490 7.17 32.77 11.46
N LEU A 491 6.46 32.36 10.41
CA LEU A 491 6.20 33.21 9.25
C LEU A 491 4.89 33.99 9.46
N GLY A 492 5.04 35.24 9.88
CA GLY A 492 3.94 36.05 10.44
C GLY A 492 3.84 35.94 11.95
N GLU A 493 2.73 36.43 12.52
CA GLU A 493 2.50 36.44 13.97
C GLU A 493 1.65 35.25 14.42
N LEU A 494 1.74 34.89 15.72
CA LEU A 494 0.97 33.80 16.33
C LEU A 494 -0.55 34.10 16.42
N GLY A 495 -0.94 35.38 16.41
CA GLY A 495 -2.31 35.83 16.66
C GLY A 495 -2.61 36.09 18.15
N ASN A 496 -3.83 36.56 18.44
CA ASN A 496 -4.34 36.69 19.81
C ASN A 496 -5.44 35.65 20.12
N ASP A 497 -6.23 35.24 19.13
CA ASP A 497 -7.07 34.04 19.15
C ASP A 497 -6.39 32.95 18.29
N PHE A 498 -6.52 31.68 18.69
CA PHE A 498 -6.09 30.53 17.89
C PHE A 498 -6.79 30.49 16.52
N ASN A 499 -7.97 31.13 16.37
CA ASN A 499 -8.64 31.36 15.09
C ASN A 499 -7.90 32.30 14.13
N ASP A 500 -6.99 33.15 14.62
CA ASP A 500 -6.18 34.06 13.78
C ASP A 500 -5.09 33.30 12.98
N SER A 501 -4.94 31.99 13.22
CA SER A 501 -4.01 31.09 12.52
C SER A 501 -4.12 31.17 10.98
N PRO A 502 -3.01 31.08 10.23
CA PRO A 502 -2.98 31.06 8.76
C PRO A 502 -3.97 30.11 8.06
N ALA A 503 -4.31 28.95 8.63
CA ALA A 503 -5.50 28.21 8.20
C ALA A 503 -6.23 27.59 9.41
N PRO A 504 -7.34 28.20 9.86
CA PRO A 504 -8.09 27.67 10.99
C PRO A 504 -8.85 26.41 10.58
N TYR A 505 -8.88 25.41 11.47
CA TYR A 505 -9.46 24.08 11.18
C TYR A 505 -8.81 23.31 10.03
N GLY A 506 -7.62 23.74 9.58
CA GLY A 506 -6.84 23.03 8.56
C GLY A 506 -6.09 21.83 9.13
N ASN A 507 -6.03 20.74 8.35
CA ASN A 507 -5.36 19.50 8.73
C ASN A 507 -3.90 19.49 8.23
N GLU A 508 -3.37 18.39 7.67
CA GLU A 508 -2.02 18.31 7.10
C GLU A 508 -1.73 19.44 6.06
N PRO A 509 -0.75 20.33 6.30
CA PRO A 509 -0.50 21.48 5.43
C PRO A 509 0.78 21.38 4.61
N LYS A 510 0.92 22.27 3.63
CA LYS A 510 2.12 22.47 2.80
C LYS A 510 2.34 23.95 2.50
N CYS A 511 3.58 24.30 2.16
CA CYS A 511 3.97 25.62 1.65
C CYS A 511 4.52 25.52 0.22
N GLU A 512 4.35 26.58 -0.57
CA GLU A 512 5.09 26.81 -1.80
C GLU A 512 5.36 28.31 -2.00
N GLU A 513 6.49 28.66 -2.59
CA GLU A 513 6.83 30.05 -2.94
C GLU A 513 6.22 30.44 -4.29
N LEU A 514 5.44 31.51 -4.33
CA LEU A 514 4.84 32.09 -5.54
C LEU A 514 5.87 32.93 -6.33
N PRO A 515 5.62 33.28 -7.61
CA PRO A 515 6.62 33.96 -8.46
C PRO A 515 7.11 35.33 -7.97
N ASP A 516 6.36 36.01 -7.10
CA ASP A 516 6.72 37.28 -6.46
C ASP A 516 7.45 37.11 -5.11
N GLY A 517 7.64 35.86 -4.65
CA GLY A 517 8.18 35.53 -3.34
C GLY A 517 7.15 35.35 -2.23
N SER A 518 5.87 35.63 -2.47
CA SER A 518 4.81 35.40 -1.48
C SER A 518 4.63 33.90 -1.23
N VAL A 519 4.20 33.50 -0.03
CA VAL A 519 4.16 32.06 0.36
C VAL A 519 2.72 31.57 0.39
N LEU A 520 2.39 30.64 -0.51
CA LEU A 520 1.12 29.90 -0.50
C LEU A 520 1.16 28.83 0.59
N LEU A 521 0.18 28.86 1.50
CA LEU A 521 -0.17 27.74 2.36
C LEU A 521 -1.33 26.97 1.73
N SER A 522 -1.15 25.67 1.52
CA SER A 522 -2.18 24.74 1.05
C SER A 522 -2.42 23.67 2.11
N SER A 523 -3.58 23.68 2.77
CA SER A 523 -3.94 22.74 3.83
C SER A 523 -5.07 21.78 3.45
N ARG A 524 -4.95 20.53 3.90
CA ARG A 524 -5.96 19.48 3.76
C ARG A 524 -7.30 19.92 4.38
N LYS A 525 -8.35 19.84 3.57
CA LYS A 525 -9.77 20.04 3.91
C LYS A 525 -10.58 18.94 3.21
N GLY A 526 -11.74 18.58 3.75
CA GLY A 526 -12.71 17.76 3.01
C GLY A 526 -13.16 18.48 1.72
N HIS A 527 -13.25 17.74 0.62
CA HIS A 527 -13.67 18.19 -0.72
C HIS A 527 -12.81 19.22 -1.44
N GLY A 528 -11.75 19.73 -0.81
CA GLY A 528 -10.90 20.80 -1.37
C GLY A 528 -9.65 21.03 -0.53
N ARG A 529 -9.14 22.27 -0.53
CA ARG A 529 -8.06 22.72 0.34
C ARG A 529 -8.48 24.00 1.06
N TYR A 530 -7.82 24.32 2.16
CA TYR A 530 -7.70 25.71 2.59
C TYR A 530 -6.46 26.31 1.91
N PHE A 531 -6.65 27.37 1.13
CA PHE A 531 -5.55 28.19 0.63
C PHE A 531 -5.46 29.48 1.44
N ASN A 532 -4.25 29.90 1.80
CA ASN A 532 -3.94 31.26 2.27
C ASN A 532 -2.60 31.70 1.68
N VAL A 533 -2.35 33.01 1.56
CA VAL A 533 -1.09 33.56 1.03
C VAL A 533 -0.51 34.55 2.03
N PHE A 534 0.80 34.41 2.29
CA PHE A 534 1.60 35.38 3.03
C PHE A 534 2.32 36.31 2.07
N HIS A 535 2.07 37.61 2.18
CA HIS A 535 2.70 38.67 1.40
C HIS A 535 3.78 39.35 2.21
N TYR A 536 4.99 39.46 1.66
CA TYR A 536 6.09 40.17 2.31
C TYR A 536 5.91 41.69 2.22
N THR A 537 6.06 42.36 3.37
CA THR A 537 6.30 43.81 3.42
C THR A 537 7.80 44.13 3.55
N ASN A 538 8.59 43.18 4.08
CA ASN A 538 10.05 43.22 4.07
C ASN A 538 10.65 41.80 4.04
N PHE A 539 11.26 41.42 2.91
CA PHE A 539 11.90 40.11 2.72
C PHE A 539 13.06 39.83 3.69
N GLU A 540 13.96 40.82 3.89
CA GLU A 540 15.17 40.67 4.71
C GLU A 540 14.82 40.31 6.16
N LYS A 541 13.78 40.94 6.70
CA LYS A 541 13.34 40.74 8.08
C LYS A 541 12.25 39.68 8.28
N ALA A 542 11.77 39.10 7.19
CA ALA A 542 10.57 38.26 7.15
C ALA A 542 9.27 38.94 7.67
N GLU A 543 9.17 40.27 7.57
CA GLU A 543 7.94 41.01 7.93
C GLU A 543 6.92 40.91 6.77
N GLY A 544 5.64 40.72 7.09
CA GLY A 544 4.56 40.53 6.12
C GLY A 544 3.21 40.27 6.77
N TYR A 545 2.20 39.89 5.98
CA TYR A 545 0.85 39.59 6.46
C TYR A 545 0.21 38.43 5.68
N TRP A 546 -0.75 37.75 6.31
CA TRP A 546 -1.60 36.74 5.67
C TRP A 546 -2.90 37.39 5.17
N ASP A 547 -3.36 37.05 3.96
CA ASP A 547 -4.63 37.57 3.41
C ASP A 547 -5.85 37.09 4.21
N GLY A 548 -5.90 35.77 4.48
CA GLY A 548 -7.04 35.08 5.08
C GLY A 548 -7.38 33.80 4.31
N ALA A 549 -7.62 32.71 5.04
CA ALA A 549 -7.84 31.40 4.43
C ALA A 549 -9.18 31.34 3.67
N VAL A 550 -9.17 30.73 2.48
CA VAL A 550 -10.38 30.38 1.72
C VAL A 550 -10.46 28.88 1.48
N ALA A 551 -11.67 28.34 1.55
CA ALA A 551 -11.98 26.98 1.12
C ALA A 551 -12.09 26.93 -0.41
N THR A 552 -11.19 26.18 -1.06
CA THR A 552 -11.16 26.12 -2.55
C THR A 552 -12.42 25.51 -3.14
N ASP A 553 -13.11 24.68 -2.38
CA ASP A 553 -14.37 24.05 -2.75
C ASP A 553 -15.62 24.91 -2.54
N GLU A 554 -15.50 26.01 -1.81
CA GLU A 554 -16.58 26.98 -1.62
C GLU A 554 -16.42 28.16 -2.59
N VAL A 555 -15.17 28.62 -2.79
CA VAL A 555 -14.84 29.86 -3.53
C VAL A 555 -14.36 29.60 -4.98
N GLY A 556 -13.78 28.43 -5.24
CA GLY A 556 -13.07 28.11 -6.49
C GLY A 556 -13.65 26.92 -7.27
N ASP A 557 -12.80 26.32 -8.11
CA ASP A 557 -13.09 25.11 -8.89
C ASP A 557 -12.18 23.91 -8.57
N LEU A 558 -11.15 24.10 -7.73
CA LEU A 558 -10.35 23.01 -7.16
C LEU A 558 -11.18 22.22 -6.13
N LYS A 559 -11.92 21.23 -6.64
CA LYS A 559 -12.87 20.37 -5.90
C LYS A 559 -12.63 18.90 -6.19
N PHE A 560 -12.84 18.05 -5.19
CA PHE A 560 -12.70 16.60 -5.28
C PHE A 560 -13.64 15.84 -4.31
N GLY A 561 -13.62 14.51 -4.37
CA GLY A 561 -14.39 13.64 -3.48
C GLY A 561 -14.03 13.78 -1.99
N SER A 562 -14.64 12.95 -1.15
CA SER A 562 -14.42 12.95 0.31
C SER A 562 -13.08 12.28 0.67
N ASN A 563 -11.97 12.96 0.34
CA ASN A 563 -10.63 12.37 0.32
C ASN A 563 -9.63 13.09 1.21
N ASP A 564 -9.76 12.85 2.51
CA ASP A 564 -8.89 13.46 3.50
C ASP A 564 -7.52 12.74 3.54
N THR A 565 -6.57 13.22 2.72
CA THR A 565 -5.13 12.89 2.75
C THR A 565 -4.25 14.11 2.47
N ASN A 566 -2.97 13.99 2.76
CA ASN A 566 -1.98 14.96 2.34
C ASN A 566 -1.74 14.90 0.82
N GLY A 567 -1.20 15.99 0.29
CA GLY A 567 -0.96 16.22 -1.13
C GLY A 567 -0.32 17.60 -1.32
N GLU A 568 0.42 17.82 -2.41
CA GLU A 568 1.41 18.90 -2.49
C GLU A 568 1.16 19.96 -3.54
N PRO A 569 1.30 21.25 -3.19
CA PRO A 569 1.61 22.27 -4.17
C PRO A 569 3.02 22.09 -4.71
N LEU A 570 3.23 22.41 -5.99
CA LEU A 570 4.56 22.55 -6.60
C LEU A 570 4.51 23.65 -7.65
N LEU A 571 5.44 24.61 -7.64
CA LEU A 571 5.54 25.63 -8.68
C LEU A 571 6.68 25.30 -9.66
N VAL A 572 6.37 25.16 -10.94
CA VAL A 572 7.36 24.98 -12.02
C VAL A 572 7.18 26.10 -13.05
N GLY A 573 8.19 26.98 -13.18
CA GLY A 573 8.04 28.23 -13.92
C GLY A 573 6.95 29.11 -13.30
N ASN A 574 5.90 29.43 -14.08
CA ASN A 574 4.68 30.09 -13.59
C ASN A 574 3.48 29.12 -13.46
N ILE A 575 3.67 27.81 -13.62
CA ILE A 575 2.57 26.82 -13.53
C ILE A 575 2.56 26.24 -12.12
N LEU A 576 1.48 26.52 -11.39
CA LEU A 576 1.23 25.95 -10.07
C LEU A 576 0.53 24.60 -10.24
N PHE A 577 1.06 23.58 -9.59
CA PHE A 577 0.52 22.23 -9.51
C PHE A 577 -0.02 21.96 -8.10
N GLN A 578 -0.96 21.02 -7.96
CA GLN A 578 -1.44 20.50 -6.68
C GLN A 578 -1.77 19.00 -6.82
N SER A 579 -1.05 18.11 -6.15
CA SER A 579 -1.39 16.67 -6.10
C SER A 579 -2.44 16.39 -5.02
N VAL A 580 -3.43 15.54 -5.33
CA VAL A 580 -4.46 15.02 -4.39
C VAL A 580 -5.20 13.79 -4.98
N PRO A 581 -5.73 12.87 -4.15
CA PRO A 581 -6.75 11.88 -4.55
C PRO A 581 -8.10 12.50 -4.89
N THR A 582 -8.76 12.02 -5.95
CA THR A 582 -9.96 12.66 -6.52
C THR A 582 -11.27 11.88 -6.44
N GLY A 583 -11.23 10.55 -6.28
CA GLY A 583 -12.43 9.70 -6.07
C GLY A 583 -12.51 9.17 -4.64
N ASP A 584 -13.73 8.93 -4.14
CA ASP A 584 -13.99 8.64 -2.73
C ASP A 584 -13.18 7.46 -2.15
N SER A 585 -13.13 7.40 -0.81
CA SER A 585 -12.42 6.38 -0.04
C SER A 585 -10.91 6.32 -0.34
N ARG A 586 -10.30 7.46 -0.70
CA ARG A 586 -8.89 7.57 -1.13
C ARG A 586 -8.63 6.75 -2.39
N SER A 587 -9.11 7.27 -3.52
CA SER A 587 -8.83 6.72 -4.84
C SER A 587 -8.52 7.82 -5.86
N ASN A 588 -7.93 7.42 -6.99
CA ASN A 588 -7.68 8.29 -8.14
C ASN A 588 -6.80 9.52 -7.84
N VAL A 589 -5.58 9.31 -7.33
CA VAL A 589 -4.53 10.34 -7.24
C VAL A 589 -4.34 11.01 -8.60
N ALA A 590 -4.31 12.33 -8.58
CA ALA A 590 -4.16 13.18 -9.74
C ALA A 590 -3.32 14.41 -9.40
N ILE A 591 -2.77 15.03 -10.44
CA ILE A 591 -2.12 16.33 -10.34
C ILE A 591 -3.04 17.35 -11.01
N PHE A 592 -3.52 18.33 -10.23
CA PHE A 592 -4.13 19.53 -10.80
C PHE A 592 -3.03 20.51 -11.21
N TYR A 593 -3.26 21.30 -12.26
CA TYR A 593 -2.37 22.39 -12.66
C TYR A 593 -3.13 23.64 -13.12
N LYS A 594 -2.53 24.82 -12.92
CA LYS A 594 -2.94 26.08 -13.54
C LYS A 594 -1.73 26.97 -13.85
N PRO A 595 -1.68 27.63 -15.01
CA PRO A 595 -0.81 28.80 -15.19
C PRO A 595 -1.21 29.92 -14.22
N LEU A 596 -0.22 30.64 -13.71
CA LEU A 596 -0.42 31.89 -12.96
C LEU A 596 -0.35 33.09 -13.91
N SER A 597 -0.95 34.20 -13.51
CA SER A 597 -0.75 35.49 -14.19
C SER A 597 0.62 36.07 -13.81
N ASP A 598 1.23 36.85 -14.68
CA ASP A 598 2.45 37.61 -14.35
C ASP A 598 2.17 38.83 -13.43
N ASP A 599 0.90 39.13 -13.15
CA ASP A 599 0.46 40.17 -12.21
C ASP A 599 0.36 39.62 -10.77
N PRO A 600 1.24 40.04 -9.83
CA PRO A 600 1.20 39.58 -8.44
C PRO A 600 -0.08 39.94 -7.69
N ALA A 601 -0.85 40.95 -8.15
CA ALA A 601 -2.15 41.26 -7.55
C ALA A 601 -3.17 40.11 -7.70
N THR A 602 -2.89 39.13 -8.57
CA THR A 602 -3.69 37.90 -8.70
C THR A 602 -3.31 36.79 -7.72
N TYR A 603 -2.24 36.94 -6.94
CA TYR A 603 -1.77 35.92 -5.99
C TYR A 603 -2.54 35.96 -4.67
N THR A 604 -3.86 36.00 -4.79
CA THR A 604 -4.79 35.90 -3.67
C THR A 604 -5.30 34.45 -3.53
N PRO A 605 -5.67 34.00 -2.32
CA PRO A 605 -6.23 32.67 -2.12
C PRO A 605 -7.46 32.38 -3.00
N THR A 606 -8.30 33.40 -3.23
CA THR A 606 -9.49 33.34 -4.08
C THR A 606 -9.14 33.07 -5.54
N GLU A 607 -8.20 33.79 -6.15
CA GLU A 607 -7.84 33.57 -7.56
C GLU A 607 -6.99 32.30 -7.74
N LEU A 608 -6.15 31.96 -6.76
CA LEU A 608 -5.42 30.69 -6.75
C LEU A 608 -6.37 29.47 -6.69
N SER A 609 -7.57 29.59 -6.12
CA SER A 609 -8.55 28.50 -6.06
C SER A 609 -9.27 28.15 -7.40
N LYS A 610 -9.05 28.92 -8.47
CA LYS A 610 -9.79 28.86 -9.74
C LYS A 610 -8.93 28.48 -10.95
N GLY A 611 -9.54 27.96 -12.01
CA GLY A 611 -8.93 27.74 -13.32
C GLY A 611 -8.10 26.46 -13.44
N TRP A 612 -8.33 25.48 -12.57
CA TRP A 612 -7.53 24.26 -12.51
C TRP A 612 -7.91 23.23 -13.58
N LYS A 613 -6.90 22.64 -14.22
CA LYS A 613 -7.00 21.46 -15.08
C LYS A 613 -6.47 20.23 -14.34
N LYS A 614 -6.86 19.02 -14.75
CA LYS A 614 -6.49 17.76 -14.07
C LYS A 614 -5.71 16.81 -14.99
N ILE A 615 -4.63 16.25 -14.46
CA ILE A 615 -3.85 15.13 -15.01
C ILE A 615 -4.12 13.91 -14.11
N PRO A 616 -4.86 12.89 -14.58
CA PRO A 616 -4.99 11.63 -13.84
C PRO A 616 -3.63 10.95 -13.71
N VAL A 617 -3.28 10.49 -12.50
CA VAL A 617 -2.06 9.69 -12.26
C VAL A 617 -2.44 8.24 -11.94
N SER A 618 -3.48 8.03 -11.14
CA SER A 618 -3.99 6.71 -10.77
C SER A 618 -5.48 6.57 -11.10
N ASP A 619 -5.91 5.34 -11.40
CA ASP A 619 -7.31 4.89 -11.50
C ASP A 619 -7.69 3.92 -10.36
N ARG A 620 -6.84 3.81 -9.32
CA ARG A 620 -6.86 2.80 -8.27
C ARG A 620 -7.18 3.35 -6.89
N GLY A 621 -7.27 2.48 -5.89
CA GLY A 621 -7.15 2.85 -4.48
C GLY A 621 -5.79 3.52 -4.25
N SER A 622 -5.78 4.79 -3.84
CA SER A 622 -4.58 5.64 -3.82
C SER A 622 -4.75 6.87 -2.93
N ALA A 623 -3.73 7.24 -2.14
CA ALA A 623 -3.87 8.17 -1.02
C ALA A 623 -2.85 9.32 -1.01
N TYR A 624 -1.92 9.34 -0.05
CA TYR A 624 -0.99 10.46 0.14
C TYR A 624 -0.04 10.61 -1.06
N SER A 625 0.39 11.82 -1.37
CA SER A 625 1.30 12.09 -2.49
C SER A 625 2.27 13.26 -2.21
N SER A 626 3.47 13.17 -2.80
CA SER A 626 4.51 14.19 -2.81
C SER A 626 5.12 14.34 -4.21
N MET A 627 5.63 15.52 -4.55
CA MET A 627 6.16 15.86 -5.87
C MET A 627 7.50 16.62 -5.82
N CYS A 628 8.38 16.30 -6.76
CA CYS A 628 9.64 17.02 -7.00
C CYS A 628 9.81 17.35 -8.49
N ILE A 629 10.74 18.28 -8.80
CA ILE A 629 11.24 18.51 -10.16
C ILE A 629 12.40 17.54 -10.38
N LEU A 630 12.38 16.81 -11.49
CA LEU A 630 13.38 15.83 -11.89
C LEU A 630 14.54 16.48 -12.67
N PRO A 631 15.71 15.83 -12.79
CA PRO A 631 16.87 16.36 -13.53
C PRO A 631 16.60 16.69 -15.01
N ASP A 632 15.58 16.08 -15.61
CA ASP A 632 15.12 16.33 -16.99
C ASP A 632 14.04 17.41 -17.10
N GLY A 633 13.70 18.07 -15.99
CA GLY A 633 12.67 19.11 -15.90
C GLY A 633 11.22 18.58 -15.76
N ASN A 634 11.01 17.26 -15.72
CA ASN A 634 9.67 16.68 -15.50
C ASN A 634 9.29 16.66 -14.01
N ILE A 635 8.04 16.32 -13.69
CA ILE A 635 7.59 16.13 -12.29
C ILE A 635 7.73 14.66 -11.92
N GLY A 636 8.42 14.38 -10.82
CA GLY A 636 8.41 13.06 -10.19
C GLY A 636 7.37 13.06 -9.09
N ILE A 637 6.29 12.28 -9.24
CA ILE A 637 5.30 12.08 -8.18
C ILE A 637 5.55 10.75 -7.47
N TYR A 638 5.58 10.80 -6.15
CA TYR A 638 5.69 9.65 -5.25
C TYR A 638 4.44 9.58 -4.38
N TYR A 639 3.72 8.46 -4.43
CA TYR A 639 2.38 8.37 -3.85
C TYR A 639 2.03 6.97 -3.34
N GLU A 640 0.99 6.91 -2.51
CA GLU A 640 0.40 5.69 -1.97
C GLU A 640 -0.62 5.10 -2.94
N GLU A 641 -0.49 3.81 -3.29
CA GLU A 641 -1.41 3.09 -4.19
C GLU A 641 -1.52 1.59 -3.87
N GLU A 642 -2.66 0.97 -4.11
CA GLU A 642 -2.82 -0.49 -4.05
C GLU A 642 -1.90 -1.23 -5.07
N PRO A 643 -1.48 -2.49 -4.81
CA PRO A 643 -2.01 -3.43 -3.83
C PRO A 643 -1.58 -3.21 -2.37
N GLY A 644 -2.28 -3.93 -1.48
CA GLY A 644 -1.84 -4.22 -0.11
C GLY A 644 -2.08 -3.11 0.91
N GLY A 645 -3.19 -2.39 0.76
CA GLY A 645 -3.43 -1.14 1.50
C GLY A 645 -2.89 0.02 0.68
N TYR A 646 -1.59 0.30 0.80
CA TYR A 646 -0.91 1.34 0.02
C TYR A 646 0.59 1.02 -0.15
N SER A 647 0.95 0.39 -1.26
CA SER A 647 2.33 0.34 -1.76
C SER A 647 2.81 1.74 -2.17
N MET A 648 4.12 1.97 -2.16
CA MET A 648 4.73 3.27 -2.47
C MET A 648 5.16 3.31 -3.94
N VAL A 649 4.46 4.09 -4.75
CA VAL A 649 4.59 4.15 -6.21
C VAL A 649 5.22 5.47 -6.64
N TYR A 650 6.26 5.38 -7.47
CA TYR A 650 6.88 6.50 -8.16
C TYR A 650 6.51 6.48 -9.66
N VAL A 651 6.25 7.65 -10.24
CA VAL A 651 6.13 7.79 -11.71
C VAL A 651 6.64 9.17 -12.17
N PRO A 652 7.45 9.24 -13.24
CA PRO A 652 7.80 10.50 -13.90
C PRO A 652 6.64 10.96 -14.81
N VAL A 653 6.16 12.18 -14.59
CA VAL A 653 5.07 12.81 -15.34
C VAL A 653 5.66 13.83 -16.31
N ASN A 654 5.57 13.52 -17.61
CA ASN A 654 6.02 14.45 -18.65
C ASN A 654 5.11 15.68 -18.71
N ILE A 655 5.63 16.84 -18.30
CA ILE A 655 4.82 18.04 -18.12
C ILE A 655 4.41 18.62 -19.48
N GLU A 656 5.31 18.69 -20.48
CA GLU A 656 4.99 19.24 -21.82
C GLU A 656 3.82 18.51 -22.49
N LYS A 657 3.80 17.17 -22.39
CA LYS A 657 2.71 16.35 -22.90
C LYS A 657 1.39 16.58 -22.15
N ALA A 658 1.45 17.00 -20.88
CA ALA A 658 0.30 17.15 -20.01
C ALA A 658 -0.32 18.57 -20.01
N VAL A 659 0.49 19.61 -20.22
CA VAL A 659 0.06 21.02 -20.15
C VAL A 659 0.18 21.79 -21.48
N GLY A 660 0.89 21.23 -22.47
CA GLY A 660 1.33 21.92 -23.69
C GLY A 660 2.82 22.26 -23.64
N LYS A 661 3.40 22.74 -24.75
CA LYS A 661 4.79 23.21 -24.74
C LYS A 661 4.92 24.46 -23.87
N PHE A 662 5.97 24.50 -23.06
CA PHE A 662 6.41 25.70 -22.35
C PHE A 662 7.94 25.69 -22.33
N THR A 663 8.57 26.80 -22.70
CA THR A 663 10.04 26.90 -22.60
C THR A 663 10.45 27.34 -21.21
N TYR A 664 11.02 26.41 -20.43
CA TYR A 664 11.79 26.77 -19.26
C TYR A 664 13.15 27.34 -19.71
N THR A 665 13.40 28.62 -19.44
CA THR A 665 14.71 29.23 -19.67
C THR A 665 15.38 29.45 -18.32
N GLU A 666 15.99 28.40 -17.77
CA GLU A 666 16.85 28.57 -16.60
C GLU A 666 18.10 29.35 -17.03
N ARG A 667 18.30 30.53 -16.43
CA ARG A 667 19.51 31.31 -16.66
C ARG A 667 20.10 31.74 -15.33
N LEU A 668 21.03 30.92 -14.84
CA LEU A 668 22.04 31.37 -13.89
C LEU A 668 22.79 32.57 -14.50
N SER A 669 22.69 33.72 -13.85
CA SER A 669 23.64 34.81 -14.05
C SER A 669 23.79 35.60 -12.76
N ASP A 670 25.02 35.77 -12.32
CA ASP A 670 25.36 36.55 -11.13
C ASP A 670 24.78 37.96 -11.18
N LYS A 671 24.02 38.36 -10.16
CA LYS A 671 24.16 39.64 -9.43
C LYS A 671 23.10 39.87 -8.35
N CYS A 672 23.57 40.25 -7.16
CA CYS A 672 22.76 40.83 -6.09
C CYS A 672 22.66 42.37 -6.23
N GLY A 673 21.73 43.04 -5.52
CA GLY A 673 21.50 44.48 -5.64
C GLY A 673 22.59 45.38 -5.02
N THR A 674 23.20 44.99 -3.90
CA THR A 674 24.46 45.60 -3.41
C THR A 674 25.67 45.18 -4.26
N CYS A 675 25.46 44.30 -5.23
CA CYS A 675 26.40 43.85 -6.26
C CYS A 675 26.08 44.42 -7.67
N GLY A 676 25.17 45.40 -7.78
CA GLY A 676 24.79 46.05 -9.05
C GLY A 676 23.63 45.39 -9.79
N GLU A 677 22.72 46.23 -10.28
CA GLU A 677 21.45 45.92 -10.96
C GLU A 677 21.39 44.60 -11.76
N GLY A 678 20.55 43.67 -11.29
CA GLY A 678 19.99 42.57 -12.05
C GLY A 678 18.47 42.56 -11.86
N LYS A 679 17.72 42.63 -12.96
CA LYS A 679 16.26 42.47 -12.92
C LYS A 679 15.91 40.99 -13.09
N TYR A 680 14.99 40.50 -12.26
CA TYR A 680 14.34 39.21 -12.44
C TYR A 680 13.11 39.41 -13.33
N GLU A 681 13.22 39.06 -14.62
CA GLU A 681 12.08 39.05 -15.55
C GLU A 681 11.95 37.62 -16.13
N GLY A 682 11.28 36.75 -15.37
CA GLY A 682 10.88 35.42 -15.82
C GLY A 682 9.54 35.50 -16.56
N ILE A 683 9.57 35.81 -17.86
CA ILE A 683 8.37 35.76 -18.70
C ILE A 683 8.14 34.32 -19.14
N VAL A 684 7.00 33.74 -18.77
CA VAL A 684 6.55 32.47 -19.37
C VAL A 684 5.63 32.78 -20.54
N THR A 685 6.12 32.57 -21.75
CA THR A 685 5.26 32.46 -22.92
C THR A 685 4.70 31.05 -23.00
N VAL A 686 3.40 30.90 -22.70
CA VAL A 686 2.60 29.76 -23.16
C VAL A 686 2.16 30.07 -24.59
N GLU A 687 2.56 29.23 -25.56
CA GLU A 687 2.06 29.30 -26.95
C GLU A 687 0.66 28.66 -27.09
#